data_AF-A0A4S5AQN2-F1
#
_entry.id   AF-A0A4S5AQN2-F1
#
_cell.length_a   1.000
_cell.length_b   1.000
_cell.length_c   1.000
_cell.angle_alpha   90.00
_cell.angle_beta   90.00
_cell.angle_gamma   90.00
#
_symmetry.space_group_name_H-M   'P 1'
#
loop_
_entity.id
_entity.type
_entity.pdbx_description
1 polymer ?
#
loop_
_entity_poly.entity_id
_entity_poly.type
_entity_poly.pdbx_seq_one_letter_code
_entity_poly.pdbx_strand_id
1 'polypeptide(L)'
;QAGEALARAAGLVAEEAAPPLPVLAEVLGLDHSRRTPSVRPAPRGDFRRLHRPIQVLVTSLLAWLDEHKDVEVTVHDWAGTAEVMLLADVRGLGQNAPDGSMPLQEIIGPWWERARPLLPAGGLEVVLLAALVSDRRRWVPHQGYVVPDHVPSILGNVPARYLDGRESGLATDVIARLATEVATPDMAESMLDVLDTVLAGLPKRGYAASEPVLRAMGEPVPKNDWTTESRDPRSERPHRLLERLSTWFADGLLTGDQEQRFWLQRRFIDEPLGRHDPAVDRMVAAPALAQAYGVPPDSPLAQVPVQPNRSVPHAQLLLAAHRRGLATRDDVVDALIQPDSRGGGLFGQSLVSTLTPRHRPPWLAADEAGAALVDEICAAALDIERQRGDLDTTATHVVRAMRSARGCDVLFGYLAALGRDRFVRGYSWSGGRAPALCRVIRMVVPADDDTVETFRAGAATAGITERRLIELGVYAPHWASYVEQTIGWPGYADAVWWLHAHTKGDDWTVEQDLREEWESEVARRTPLDSVDLVRGAADVTWYRTVVETLGTERFDALLKAAKYASSSGGHKRAELFAEALAGRVTVTELADRMAAKRHQDSVRALGLVPLADQADLLRRYELLAGFVASDRSSGSQRRASESTAVEIGMENLARAAGYRDPQRLVWAMEAAAVADLASGPVVVADGALEASLAVVDGAPVIEVQRAGKALKSVPRSHAKDPAFAALRERATRLRQQASRMRKSLEGACVAGEPFTTEEVAELHGHPLLRPMLQDLIGVDGEGRCGFFGEAPGTLVDAAGDAFAVSGPVRIAHPHDLLASGEWPELQHVLFAARRRQPFRQAFRELYVLTEAERTDHGLSRRYAGHQVQARQAAGLFRSRGWVADFEAGFAKTFHAEKISAVATLLNGWGSPTEVEDGQLDLIAFQRAGSSQLLALEDVPPRLFSEVMRDLDLVVSVAHSGGVDPETSASTVEVRGRLVAETCDLLALTNVELTDHHALVKGTLGTYSVNLGSGVVHRQPGNAICIVPVHAQQRGRVFLPFLDDDPRTAEVISKVVLLSRDEKIQDPTILDQLRR
;
A
#
# COMPACT_ATOMS: atom_id res chain seq x y z
N GLN A 1 -12.42 53.89 3.70
CA GLN A 1 -13.57 54.68 3.20
C GLN A 1 -13.22 56.16 3.00
N ALA A 2 -13.02 57.00 4.02
CA ALA A 2 -12.72 58.43 3.81
C ALA A 2 -11.38 58.72 3.10
N GLY A 3 -10.32 57.96 3.39
CA GLY A 3 -9.04 58.08 2.68
C GLY A 3 -9.05 57.57 1.23
N GLU A 4 -9.98 56.67 0.93
CA GLU A 4 -10.16 56.05 -0.39
C GLU A 4 -10.91 57.00 -1.34
N ALA A 5 -11.89 57.74 -0.80
CA ALA A 5 -12.57 58.81 -1.49
C ALA A 5 -11.62 59.97 -1.85
N LEU A 6 -10.67 60.29 -0.96
CA LEU A 6 -9.64 61.32 -1.19
C LEU A 6 -8.65 60.91 -2.29
N ALA A 7 -8.26 59.63 -2.33
CA ALA A 7 -7.36 59.10 -3.37
C ALA A 7 -8.01 59.08 -4.77
N ARG A 8 -9.32 58.77 -4.84
CA ARG A 8 -10.09 58.84 -6.10
C ARG A 8 -10.28 60.28 -6.58
N ALA A 9 -10.59 61.22 -5.67
CA ALA A 9 -10.74 62.63 -6.01
C ALA A 9 -9.43 63.29 -6.49
N ALA A 10 -8.28 62.75 -6.08
CA ALA A 10 -6.96 63.25 -6.49
C ALA A 10 -6.45 62.70 -7.83
N GLY A 11 -7.22 61.84 -8.52
CA GLY A 11 -6.79 61.24 -9.80
C GLY A 11 -5.57 60.31 -9.68
N LEU A 12 -5.29 59.80 -8.47
CA LEU A 12 -4.16 58.91 -8.19
C LEU A 12 -4.48 57.42 -8.43
N VAL A 13 -5.73 57.11 -8.75
CA VAL A 13 -6.18 55.77 -9.15
C VAL A 13 -6.65 55.88 -10.60
N ALA A 14 -5.82 55.41 -11.54
CA ALA A 14 -6.26 55.21 -12.91
C ALA A 14 -7.29 54.06 -12.93
N GLU A 15 -8.53 54.37 -13.27
CA GLU A 15 -9.55 53.38 -13.64
C GLU A 15 -9.23 52.82 -15.03
N GLU A 16 -8.21 51.98 -15.13
CA GLU A 16 -8.27 50.87 -16.10
C GLU A 16 -8.70 49.65 -15.30
N ALA A 17 -10.02 49.46 -15.17
CA ALA A 17 -10.54 48.18 -14.75
C ALA A 17 -10.03 47.14 -15.74
N ALA A 18 -9.20 46.20 -15.26
CA ALA A 18 -8.74 45.09 -16.08
C ALA A 18 -9.95 44.45 -16.77
N PRO A 19 -9.85 44.09 -18.07
CA PRO A 19 -10.96 43.49 -18.79
C PRO A 19 -11.49 42.27 -18.01
N PRO A 20 -12.81 42.03 -18.00
CA PRO A 20 -13.39 40.88 -17.32
C PRO A 20 -12.75 39.60 -17.86
N LEU A 21 -12.33 38.71 -16.96
CA LEU A 21 -11.78 37.42 -17.35
C LEU A 21 -12.82 36.64 -18.16
N PRO A 22 -12.39 35.91 -19.21
CA PRO A 22 -13.32 35.15 -20.05
C PRO A 22 -14.01 34.02 -19.26
N VAL A 23 -15.23 33.69 -19.66
CA VAL A 23 -16.03 32.61 -19.07
C VAL A 23 -15.68 31.28 -19.75
N LEU A 24 -15.32 30.28 -18.96
CA LEU A 24 -14.85 28.97 -19.48
C LEU A 24 -15.85 28.32 -20.46
N ALA A 25 -17.15 28.37 -20.16
CA ALA A 25 -18.19 27.82 -21.03
C ALA A 25 -18.22 28.51 -22.41
N GLU A 26 -18.03 29.84 -22.45
CA GLU A 26 -18.02 30.61 -23.70
C GLU A 26 -16.77 30.33 -24.52
N VAL A 27 -15.60 30.22 -23.88
CA VAL A 27 -14.33 29.87 -24.53
C VAL A 27 -14.41 28.49 -25.19
N LEU A 28 -15.06 27.53 -24.54
CA LEU A 28 -15.25 26.17 -25.07
C LEU A 28 -16.41 26.06 -26.07
N GLY A 29 -17.13 27.15 -26.33
CA GLY A 29 -18.27 27.20 -27.24
C GLY A 29 -19.43 26.32 -26.80
N LEU A 30 -19.63 26.14 -25.48
CA LEU A 30 -20.69 25.29 -24.93
C LEU A 30 -22.06 25.82 -25.33
N ASP A 31 -22.81 25.00 -26.06
CA ASP A 31 -24.20 25.27 -26.42
C ASP A 31 -25.12 24.26 -25.71
N HIS A 32 -25.74 24.71 -24.62
CA HIS A 32 -26.64 23.87 -23.83
C HIS A 32 -27.82 23.31 -24.65
N SER A 33 -28.18 23.93 -25.77
CA SER A 33 -29.25 23.48 -26.65
C SER A 33 -28.88 22.24 -27.49
N ARG A 34 -27.58 21.93 -27.63
CA ARG A 34 -27.05 20.77 -28.37
C ARG A 34 -26.87 19.54 -27.51
N ARG A 35 -26.81 19.69 -26.18
CA ARG A 35 -26.70 18.57 -25.23
C ARG A 35 -27.85 17.59 -25.39
N THR A 36 -27.56 16.32 -25.11
CA THR A 36 -28.55 15.24 -25.18
C THR A 36 -29.76 15.61 -24.31
N PRO A 37 -30.99 15.54 -24.85
CA PRO A 37 -32.21 15.84 -24.11
C PRO A 37 -32.35 14.98 -22.86
N SER A 38 -32.75 15.60 -21.75
CA SER A 38 -33.18 14.89 -20.56
C SER A 38 -34.70 14.69 -20.62
N VAL A 39 -35.13 13.45 -20.83
CA VAL A 39 -36.55 13.10 -20.96
C VAL A 39 -36.91 12.03 -19.94
N ARG A 40 -37.98 12.27 -19.19
CA ARG A 40 -38.52 11.28 -18.26
C ARG A 40 -38.97 10.03 -19.03
N PRO A 41 -38.47 8.84 -18.69
CA PRO A 41 -38.91 7.62 -19.34
C PRO A 41 -40.37 7.32 -18.99
N ALA A 42 -41.06 6.61 -19.89
CA ALA A 42 -42.34 6.00 -19.59
C ALA A 42 -42.11 4.68 -18.84
N PRO A 43 -42.96 4.30 -17.88
CA PRO A 43 -42.83 3.01 -17.21
C PRO A 43 -42.99 1.88 -18.24
N ARG A 44 -42.12 0.87 -18.16
CA ARG A 44 -42.07 -0.27 -19.09
C ARG A 44 -41.97 -1.59 -18.34
N GLY A 45 -42.59 -2.62 -18.91
CA GLY A 45 -42.55 -3.99 -18.41
C GLY A 45 -43.71 -4.36 -17.48
N ASP A 46 -44.15 -5.63 -17.56
CA ASP A 46 -45.02 -6.26 -16.57
C ASP A 46 -44.19 -7.22 -15.71
N PHE A 47 -43.95 -6.85 -14.46
CA PHE A 47 -43.13 -7.60 -13.50
C PHE A 47 -43.95 -8.55 -12.62
N ARG A 48 -45.27 -8.66 -12.80
CA ARG A 48 -46.13 -9.54 -11.97
C ARG A 48 -45.67 -10.99 -11.96
N ARG A 49 -45.06 -11.45 -13.07
CA ARG A 49 -44.48 -12.79 -13.17
C ARG A 49 -43.35 -13.05 -12.15
N LEU A 50 -42.68 -12.00 -11.67
CA LEU A 50 -41.57 -12.08 -10.71
C LEU A 50 -42.04 -12.04 -9.25
N HIS A 51 -43.25 -11.53 -8.98
CA HIS A 51 -43.74 -11.28 -7.61
C HIS A 51 -43.76 -12.56 -6.76
N ARG A 52 -44.35 -13.64 -7.29
CA ARG A 52 -44.44 -14.90 -6.56
C ARG A 52 -43.07 -15.58 -6.39
N PRO A 53 -42.22 -15.70 -7.44
CA PRO A 53 -40.85 -16.18 -7.30
C PRO A 53 -40.02 -15.41 -6.25
N ILE A 54 -40.05 -14.08 -6.26
CA ILE A 54 -39.32 -13.24 -5.28
C ILE A 54 -39.82 -13.52 -3.87
N GLN A 55 -41.14 -13.59 -3.67
CA GLN A 55 -41.71 -13.91 -2.36
C GLN A 55 -41.25 -15.28 -1.85
N VAL A 56 -41.23 -16.29 -2.73
CA VAL A 56 -40.77 -17.65 -2.40
C VAL A 56 -39.28 -17.65 -2.06
N LEU A 57 -38.45 -16.98 -2.87
CA LEU A 57 -37.02 -16.84 -2.66
C LEU A 57 -36.72 -16.27 -1.27
N VAL A 58 -37.29 -15.11 -0.95
CA VAL A 58 -37.06 -14.42 0.34
C VAL A 58 -37.58 -15.25 1.52
N THR A 59 -38.79 -15.80 1.42
CA THR A 59 -39.38 -16.58 2.51
C THR A 59 -38.58 -17.86 2.77
N SER A 60 -38.10 -18.52 1.70
CA SER A 60 -37.27 -19.71 1.82
C SER A 60 -35.90 -19.41 2.41
N LEU A 61 -35.27 -18.28 2.06
CA LEU A 61 -33.98 -17.86 2.63
C LEU A 61 -34.10 -17.57 4.12
N LEU A 62 -35.11 -16.78 4.52
CA LEU A 62 -35.31 -16.46 5.93
C LEU A 62 -35.60 -17.71 6.77
N ALA A 63 -36.43 -18.61 6.26
CA ALA A 63 -36.71 -19.88 6.93
C ALA A 63 -35.45 -20.77 7.03
N TRP A 64 -34.63 -20.80 5.97
CA TRP A 64 -33.38 -21.55 5.96
C TRP A 64 -32.37 -21.01 6.97
N LEU A 65 -32.20 -19.69 7.05
CA LEU A 65 -31.32 -19.06 8.03
C LEU A 65 -31.81 -19.29 9.47
N ASP A 66 -33.12 -19.28 9.72
CA ASP A 66 -33.68 -19.60 11.03
C ASP A 66 -33.43 -21.06 11.46
N GLU A 67 -33.56 -21.98 10.52
CA GLU A 67 -33.30 -23.41 10.75
C GLU A 67 -31.84 -23.66 11.14
N HIS A 68 -30.92 -22.86 10.58
CA HIS A 68 -29.47 -23.00 10.78
C HIS A 68 -28.90 -21.98 11.78
N LYS A 69 -29.74 -21.23 12.50
CA LYS A 69 -29.30 -20.12 13.36
C LYS A 69 -28.32 -20.54 14.47
N ASP A 70 -28.43 -21.79 14.93
CA ASP A 70 -27.63 -22.36 16.02
C ASP A 70 -26.37 -23.10 15.50
N VAL A 71 -26.07 -22.99 14.19
CA VAL A 71 -24.87 -23.56 13.57
C VAL A 71 -23.68 -22.61 13.78
N GLU A 72 -22.55 -23.13 14.23
CA GLU A 72 -21.28 -22.39 14.27
C GLU A 72 -20.76 -22.19 12.85
N VAL A 73 -20.44 -20.93 12.52
CA VAL A 73 -19.93 -20.53 11.21
C VAL A 73 -18.72 -19.64 11.37
N THR A 74 -17.84 -19.67 10.37
CA THR A 74 -16.65 -18.81 10.32
C THR A 74 -16.90 -17.65 9.37
N VAL A 75 -16.69 -16.43 9.82
CA VAL A 75 -16.78 -15.20 9.03
C VAL A 75 -15.48 -14.39 9.13
N HIS A 76 -15.09 -13.71 8.06
CA HIS A 76 -13.87 -12.91 8.04
C HIS A 76 -14.20 -11.43 8.22
N ASP A 77 -13.59 -10.77 9.19
CA ASP A 77 -13.77 -9.33 9.38
C ASP A 77 -13.18 -8.50 8.22
N TRP A 78 -13.34 -7.18 8.27
CA TRP A 78 -12.85 -6.25 7.23
C TRP A 78 -11.31 -6.20 7.13
N ALA A 79 -10.60 -6.77 8.11
CA ALA A 79 -9.15 -6.93 8.11
C ALA A 79 -8.71 -8.35 7.67
N GLY A 80 -9.67 -9.21 7.28
CA GLY A 80 -9.45 -10.59 6.86
C GLY A 80 -9.33 -11.60 8.01
N THR A 81 -9.52 -11.17 9.26
CA THR A 81 -9.38 -12.03 10.44
C THR A 81 -10.59 -12.97 10.55
N ALA A 82 -10.34 -14.27 10.66
CA ALA A 82 -11.40 -15.27 10.86
C ALA A 82 -11.97 -15.20 12.28
N GLU A 83 -13.29 -15.13 12.40
CA GLU A 83 -14.05 -15.15 13.64
C GLU A 83 -15.09 -16.28 13.57
N VAL A 84 -15.11 -17.15 14.58
CA VAL A 84 -16.09 -18.23 14.71
C VAL A 84 -17.21 -17.75 15.63
N MET A 85 -18.45 -17.80 15.14
CA MET A 85 -19.64 -17.41 15.88
C MET A 85 -20.86 -18.21 15.43
N LEU A 86 -21.95 -18.19 16.18
CA LEU A 86 -23.21 -18.77 15.73
C LEU A 86 -23.76 -17.96 14.56
N LEU A 87 -24.42 -18.62 13.61
CA LEU A 87 -25.08 -17.96 12.46
C LEU A 87 -26.05 -16.86 12.92
N ALA A 88 -26.72 -17.05 14.07
CA ALA A 88 -27.58 -16.05 14.71
C ALA A 88 -26.86 -14.74 15.09
N ASP A 89 -25.55 -14.80 15.36
CA ASP A 89 -24.73 -13.66 15.76
C ASP A 89 -24.07 -12.95 14.57
N VAL A 90 -24.12 -13.55 13.36
CA VAL A 90 -23.59 -12.96 12.14
C VAL A 90 -24.44 -11.77 11.72
N ARG A 91 -23.88 -10.56 11.90
CA ARG A 91 -24.55 -9.31 11.52
C ARG A 91 -24.34 -8.91 10.05
N GLY A 92 -23.49 -9.61 9.31
CA GLY A 92 -23.35 -9.46 7.86
C GLY A 92 -22.33 -10.40 7.24
N LEU A 93 -22.33 -10.48 5.92
CA LEU A 93 -21.26 -11.19 5.21
C LEU A 93 -20.02 -10.30 5.32
N GLY A 94 -18.97 -10.87 5.91
CA GLY A 94 -17.66 -10.26 5.98
C GLY A 94 -17.00 -10.16 4.60
N GLN A 95 -15.67 -10.10 4.56
CA GLN A 95 -15.00 -10.35 3.28
C GLN A 95 -15.25 -11.79 2.82
N ASN A 96 -15.08 -12.04 1.51
CA ASN A 96 -15.08 -13.41 0.99
C ASN A 96 -14.14 -14.26 1.84
N ALA A 97 -14.44 -15.55 1.94
CA ALA A 97 -13.43 -16.46 2.44
C ALA A 97 -12.17 -16.29 1.56
N PRO A 98 -10.96 -16.52 2.11
CA PRO A 98 -9.71 -16.36 1.38
C PRO A 98 -9.75 -17.02 -0.01
N ASP A 99 -10.52 -18.12 -0.14
CA ASP A 99 -10.83 -18.87 -1.35
C ASP A 99 -11.66 -18.20 -2.44
N GLY A 100 -12.07 -16.95 -2.22
CA GLY A 100 -12.98 -16.23 -3.10
C GLY A 100 -14.41 -16.79 -3.07
N SER A 101 -14.63 -17.89 -2.33
CA SER A 101 -15.97 -18.44 -2.13
C SER A 101 -16.81 -17.48 -1.31
N MET A 102 -18.11 -17.55 -1.54
CA MET A 102 -19.08 -16.79 -0.78
C MET A 102 -18.92 -17.13 0.71
N PRO A 103 -18.85 -16.13 1.60
CA PRO A 103 -18.89 -16.41 3.03
C PRO A 103 -20.15 -17.21 3.37
N LEU A 104 -20.02 -18.23 4.22
CA LEU A 104 -21.09 -19.17 4.56
C LEU A 104 -21.54 -20.09 3.40
N GLN A 105 -20.70 -20.34 2.40
CA GLN A 105 -21.05 -21.21 1.25
C GLN A 105 -21.59 -22.58 1.67
N GLU A 106 -21.09 -23.17 2.76
CA GLU A 106 -21.56 -24.46 3.29
C GLU A 106 -23.03 -24.42 3.75
N ILE A 107 -23.50 -23.26 4.20
CA ILE A 107 -24.90 -23.05 4.62
C ILE A 107 -25.74 -22.55 3.45
N ILE A 108 -25.24 -21.59 2.68
CA ILE A 108 -26.01 -20.93 1.62
C ILE A 108 -26.09 -21.77 0.35
N GLY A 109 -25.02 -22.47 -0.02
CA GLY A 109 -24.92 -23.29 -1.23
C GLY A 109 -26.04 -24.32 -1.35
N PRO A 110 -26.27 -25.20 -0.35
CA PRO A 110 -27.35 -26.19 -0.40
C PRO A 110 -28.75 -25.56 -0.54
N TRP A 111 -29.00 -24.40 0.07
CA TRP A 111 -30.24 -23.67 -0.13
C TRP A 111 -30.34 -23.12 -1.56
N TRP A 112 -29.26 -22.52 -2.06
CA TRP A 112 -29.23 -21.92 -3.37
C TRP A 112 -29.43 -22.94 -4.49
N GLU A 113 -28.84 -24.14 -4.38
CA GLU A 113 -29.06 -25.26 -5.31
C GLU A 113 -30.54 -25.66 -5.42
N ARG A 114 -31.30 -25.57 -4.31
CA ARG A 114 -32.74 -25.86 -4.30
C ARG A 114 -33.59 -24.67 -4.74
N ALA A 115 -33.17 -23.45 -4.43
CA ALA A 115 -33.92 -22.23 -4.73
C ALA A 115 -33.77 -21.79 -6.19
N ARG A 116 -32.57 -21.90 -6.77
CA ARG A 116 -32.24 -21.42 -8.12
C ARG A 116 -33.14 -22.00 -9.22
N PRO A 117 -33.45 -23.30 -9.27
CA PRO A 117 -34.33 -23.87 -10.30
C PRO A 117 -35.78 -23.37 -10.22
N LEU A 118 -36.18 -22.77 -9.10
CA LEU A 118 -37.53 -22.21 -8.89
C LEU A 118 -37.66 -20.77 -9.41
N LEU A 119 -36.59 -20.18 -9.96
CA LEU A 119 -36.56 -18.83 -10.49
C LEU A 119 -36.76 -18.83 -12.02
N PRO A 120 -37.98 -18.54 -12.51
CA PRO A 120 -38.30 -18.64 -13.94
C PRO A 120 -37.61 -17.58 -14.81
N ALA A 121 -37.08 -16.48 -14.24
CA ALA A 121 -36.35 -15.45 -14.97
C ALA A 121 -34.82 -15.58 -14.87
N GLY A 122 -34.31 -16.79 -14.60
CA GLY A 122 -32.90 -17.11 -14.73
C GLY A 122 -31.98 -16.42 -13.71
N GLY A 123 -32.53 -15.82 -12.65
CA GLY A 123 -31.78 -15.09 -11.63
C GLY A 123 -32.04 -13.58 -11.62
N LEU A 124 -32.78 -13.04 -12.59
CA LEU A 124 -33.21 -11.64 -12.60
C LEU A 124 -33.91 -11.26 -11.28
N GLU A 125 -34.69 -12.15 -10.68
CA GLU A 125 -35.33 -11.97 -9.38
C GLU A 125 -34.34 -11.57 -8.29
N VAL A 126 -33.17 -12.23 -8.26
CA VAL A 126 -32.09 -11.98 -7.29
C VAL A 126 -31.45 -10.63 -7.57
N VAL A 127 -31.16 -10.34 -8.85
CA VAL A 127 -30.57 -9.06 -9.29
C VAL A 127 -31.46 -7.89 -8.90
N LEU A 128 -32.77 -7.97 -9.15
CA LEU A 128 -33.72 -6.91 -8.85
C LEU A 128 -33.92 -6.74 -7.34
N LEU A 129 -34.01 -7.84 -6.59
CA LEU A 129 -34.11 -7.82 -5.13
C LEU A 129 -32.86 -7.16 -4.52
N ALA A 130 -31.67 -7.51 -4.99
CA ALA A 130 -30.40 -6.91 -4.58
C ALA A 130 -30.31 -5.43 -4.96
N ALA A 131 -30.83 -5.03 -6.11
CA ALA A 131 -30.73 -3.65 -6.60
C ALA A 131 -31.71 -2.70 -5.90
N LEU A 132 -32.90 -3.18 -5.52
CA LEU A 132 -33.98 -2.34 -5.01
C LEU A 132 -34.16 -2.40 -3.48
N VAL A 133 -33.56 -3.38 -2.79
CA VAL A 133 -33.76 -3.58 -1.34
C VAL A 133 -32.47 -3.52 -0.50
N SER A 134 -31.28 -3.79 -1.05
CA SER A 134 -30.10 -4.14 -0.23
C SER A 134 -29.34 -3.06 0.56
N ASP A 135 -29.78 -1.80 0.67
CA ASP A 135 -29.03 -0.82 1.47
C ASP A 135 -29.41 -0.86 2.96
N ARG A 136 -28.57 -1.51 3.76
CA ARG A 136 -28.67 -1.69 5.22
C ARG A 136 -28.93 -0.41 6.02
N ARG A 137 -28.61 0.77 5.48
CA ARG A 137 -28.78 2.06 6.18
C ARG A 137 -30.11 2.75 5.90
N ARG A 138 -30.90 2.28 4.94
CA ARG A 138 -32.07 3.00 4.42
C ARG A 138 -33.42 2.54 4.96
N TRP A 139 -33.47 1.37 5.60
CA TRP A 139 -34.72 0.72 6.02
C TRP A 139 -34.84 0.58 7.55
N VAL A 140 -34.51 1.65 8.29
CA VAL A 140 -34.79 1.73 9.72
C VAL A 140 -36.10 2.49 9.93
N PRO A 141 -37.17 1.88 10.49
CA PRO A 141 -38.49 2.49 10.60
C PRO A 141 -38.56 3.81 11.40
N HIS A 142 -37.50 4.18 12.11
CA HIS A 142 -37.48 5.32 13.02
C HIS A 142 -37.08 6.66 12.37
N GLN A 143 -36.82 6.69 11.05
CA GLN A 143 -36.49 7.93 10.32
C GLN A 143 -37.53 8.36 9.25
N GLY A 144 -38.67 7.69 9.14
CA GLY A 144 -39.76 8.12 8.26
C GLY A 144 -39.53 7.90 6.76
N TYR A 145 -38.63 6.98 6.37
CA TYR A 145 -38.47 6.55 4.99
C TYR A 145 -39.61 5.59 4.59
N VAL A 146 -40.30 5.91 3.49
CA VAL A 146 -41.42 5.14 2.93
C VAL A 146 -40.89 4.31 1.78
N VAL A 147 -41.28 3.02 1.68
CA VAL A 147 -40.99 2.20 0.50
C VAL A 147 -41.47 2.94 -0.74
N PRO A 148 -40.61 3.25 -1.73
CA PRO A 148 -41.06 3.97 -2.92
C PRO A 148 -42.16 3.20 -3.65
N ASP A 149 -43.22 3.89 -4.09
CA ASP A 149 -44.44 3.28 -4.64
C ASP A 149 -44.18 2.35 -5.85
N HIS A 150 -43.05 2.53 -6.54
CA HIS A 150 -42.66 1.68 -7.67
C HIS A 150 -42.08 0.32 -7.24
N VAL A 151 -41.49 0.19 -6.04
CA VAL A 151 -40.85 -1.06 -5.58
C VAL A 151 -41.87 -2.21 -5.47
N PRO A 152 -43.05 -2.04 -4.85
CA PRO A 152 -44.08 -3.09 -4.84
C PRO A 152 -44.61 -3.44 -6.23
N SER A 153 -44.59 -2.51 -7.20
CA SER A 153 -45.01 -2.79 -8.57
C SER A 153 -44.03 -3.72 -9.30
N ILE A 154 -42.74 -3.67 -8.96
CA ILE A 154 -41.67 -4.46 -9.58
C ILE A 154 -41.46 -5.79 -8.82
N LEU A 155 -41.28 -5.73 -7.50
CA LEU A 155 -40.93 -6.90 -6.69
C LEU A 155 -42.15 -7.64 -6.10
N GLY A 156 -43.33 -7.03 -6.13
CA GLY A 156 -44.50 -7.54 -5.42
C GLY A 156 -44.38 -7.33 -3.91
N ASN A 157 -45.17 -8.09 -3.14
CA ASN A 157 -45.17 -8.00 -1.68
C ASN A 157 -43.97 -8.76 -1.09
N VAL A 158 -42.86 -8.06 -0.86
CA VAL A 158 -41.67 -8.58 -0.18
C VAL A 158 -41.99 -8.73 1.33
N PRO A 159 -41.68 -9.88 1.96
CA PRO A 159 -41.94 -10.10 3.37
C PRO A 159 -41.40 -8.99 4.27
N ALA A 160 -42.23 -8.44 5.17
CA ALA A 160 -41.87 -7.32 6.06
C ALA A 160 -40.60 -7.59 6.89
N ARG A 161 -40.40 -8.85 7.30
CA ARG A 161 -39.19 -9.30 8.01
C ARG A 161 -37.90 -9.12 7.20
N TYR A 162 -37.95 -9.29 5.88
CA TYR A 162 -36.79 -9.05 5.00
C TYR A 162 -36.51 -7.55 4.78
N LEU A 163 -37.51 -6.70 5.01
CA LEU A 163 -37.36 -5.25 4.94
C LEU A 163 -36.85 -4.67 6.27
N ASP A 164 -36.89 -5.43 7.37
CA ASP A 164 -36.30 -5.03 8.65
C ASP A 164 -34.79 -5.31 8.64
N GLY A 165 -33.99 -4.26 8.47
CA GLY A 165 -32.53 -4.33 8.41
C GLY A 165 -31.87 -4.87 9.68
N ARG A 166 -32.56 -4.93 10.83
CA ARG A 166 -32.04 -5.56 12.06
C ARG A 166 -32.20 -7.08 12.06
N GLU A 167 -33.26 -7.57 11.42
CA GLU A 167 -33.61 -9.01 11.43
C GLU A 167 -33.13 -9.75 10.18
N SER A 168 -32.80 -9.05 9.10
CA SER A 168 -32.51 -9.65 7.77
C SER A 168 -31.20 -9.18 7.14
N GLY A 169 -30.32 -8.52 7.90
CA GLY A 169 -29.04 -7.99 7.41
C GLY A 169 -28.22 -9.06 6.67
N LEU A 170 -28.09 -10.25 7.24
CA LEU A 170 -27.37 -11.37 6.61
C LEU A 170 -28.04 -11.82 5.29
N ALA A 171 -29.36 -12.01 5.29
CA ALA A 171 -30.10 -12.42 4.10
C ALA A 171 -29.95 -11.41 2.95
N THR A 172 -29.90 -10.12 3.29
CA THR A 172 -29.71 -9.02 2.34
C THR A 172 -28.34 -9.04 1.68
N ASP A 173 -27.30 -9.40 2.42
CA ASP A 173 -25.94 -9.55 1.89
C ASP A 173 -25.81 -10.82 1.04
N VAL A 174 -26.45 -11.92 1.44
CA VAL A 174 -26.49 -13.16 0.65
C VAL A 174 -27.07 -12.88 -0.74
N ILE A 175 -28.23 -12.21 -0.79
CA ILE A 175 -28.87 -11.82 -2.05
C ILE A 175 -27.98 -10.86 -2.85
N ALA A 176 -27.34 -9.89 -2.19
CA ALA A 176 -26.41 -8.97 -2.84
C ALA A 176 -25.27 -9.67 -3.57
N ARG A 177 -24.70 -10.68 -2.92
CA ARG A 177 -23.57 -11.43 -3.46
C ARG A 177 -24.00 -12.37 -4.58
N LEU A 178 -25.08 -13.12 -4.41
CA LEU A 178 -25.65 -13.97 -5.46
C LEU A 178 -26.02 -13.16 -6.71
N ALA A 179 -26.54 -11.94 -6.55
CA ALA A 179 -26.84 -11.06 -7.67
C ALA A 179 -25.62 -10.76 -8.56
N THR A 180 -24.40 -10.76 -7.99
CA THR A 180 -23.17 -10.56 -8.77
C THR A 180 -22.82 -11.79 -9.61
N GLU A 181 -23.09 -12.99 -9.10
CA GLU A 181 -22.81 -14.26 -9.78
C GLU A 181 -23.82 -14.59 -10.88
N VAL A 182 -25.09 -14.22 -10.68
CA VAL A 182 -26.19 -14.58 -11.61
C VAL A 182 -26.45 -13.54 -12.69
N ALA A 183 -25.92 -12.31 -12.55
CA ALA A 183 -26.17 -11.25 -13.53
C ALA A 183 -25.44 -11.53 -14.85
N THR A 184 -26.19 -11.66 -15.94
CA THR A 184 -25.66 -11.85 -17.30
C THR A 184 -26.13 -10.75 -18.26
N PRO A 185 -25.38 -10.45 -19.33
CA PRO A 185 -25.78 -9.42 -20.32
C PRO A 185 -27.16 -9.66 -20.96
N ASP A 186 -27.61 -10.91 -21.07
CA ASP A 186 -28.96 -11.25 -21.57
C ASP A 186 -30.09 -10.64 -20.73
N MET A 187 -29.81 -10.29 -19.47
CA MET A 187 -30.77 -9.64 -18.57
C MET A 187 -30.88 -8.12 -18.80
N ALA A 188 -30.00 -7.53 -19.62
CA ALA A 188 -29.90 -6.07 -19.79
C ALA A 188 -31.23 -5.43 -20.19
N GLU A 189 -32.00 -6.03 -21.09
CA GLU A 189 -33.29 -5.46 -21.52
C GLU A 189 -34.29 -5.35 -20.35
N SER A 190 -34.37 -6.40 -19.54
CA SER A 190 -35.26 -6.41 -18.35
C SER A 190 -34.77 -5.45 -17.28
N MET A 191 -33.45 -5.30 -17.14
CA MET A 191 -32.81 -4.34 -16.24
C MET A 191 -33.10 -2.89 -16.67
N LEU A 192 -33.10 -2.61 -17.98
CA LEU A 192 -33.48 -1.31 -18.54
C LEU A 192 -34.98 -1.02 -18.38
N ASP A 193 -35.86 -2.03 -18.53
CA ASP A 193 -37.30 -1.90 -18.23
C ASP A 193 -37.56 -1.52 -16.77
N VAL A 194 -36.83 -2.14 -15.85
CA VAL A 194 -36.91 -1.79 -14.43
C VAL A 194 -36.44 -0.37 -14.19
N LEU A 195 -35.30 0.04 -14.77
CA LEU A 195 -34.83 1.42 -14.67
C LEU A 195 -35.87 2.41 -15.19
N ASP A 196 -36.48 2.17 -16.35
CA ASP A 196 -37.54 3.04 -16.88
C ASP A 196 -38.71 3.19 -15.90
N THR A 197 -39.14 2.09 -15.28
CA THR A 197 -40.23 2.11 -14.30
C THR A 197 -39.85 2.86 -13.02
N VAL A 198 -38.64 2.63 -12.48
CA VAL A 198 -38.13 3.36 -11.30
C VAL A 198 -38.01 4.85 -11.59
N LEU A 199 -37.40 5.21 -12.72
CA LEU A 199 -37.15 6.59 -13.11
C LEU A 199 -38.45 7.32 -13.46
N ALA A 200 -39.41 6.66 -14.09
CA ALA A 200 -40.75 7.21 -14.33
C ALA A 200 -41.44 7.60 -13.01
N GLY A 201 -41.24 6.80 -11.95
CA GLY A 201 -41.82 6.98 -10.62
C GLY A 201 -41.14 8.04 -9.74
N LEU A 202 -40.00 8.62 -10.14
CA LEU A 202 -39.36 9.67 -9.34
C LEU A 202 -40.28 10.90 -9.20
N PRO A 203 -40.33 11.57 -8.03
CA PRO A 203 -41.18 12.75 -7.85
C PRO A 203 -40.75 13.91 -8.77
N LYS A 204 -41.61 14.90 -8.97
CA LYS A 204 -41.27 16.10 -9.76
C LYS A 204 -40.55 17.20 -8.94
N ARG A 205 -40.35 16.96 -7.64
CA ARG A 205 -39.95 17.94 -6.62
C ARG A 205 -39.16 17.26 -5.50
N GLY A 206 -38.54 18.05 -4.62
CA GLY A 206 -37.79 17.55 -3.46
C GLY A 206 -36.37 17.05 -3.73
N TYR A 207 -35.79 17.36 -4.90
CA TYR A 207 -34.39 17.04 -5.20
C TYR A 207 -33.41 17.92 -4.41
N ALA A 208 -32.21 17.40 -4.12
CA ALA A 208 -31.20 18.17 -3.40
C ALA A 208 -30.67 19.32 -4.27
N ALA A 209 -30.50 20.49 -3.65
CA ALA A 209 -29.96 21.68 -4.26
C ALA A 209 -29.33 22.60 -3.18
N SER A 210 -28.61 23.63 -3.61
CA SER A 210 -28.13 24.68 -2.70
C SER A 210 -29.29 25.45 -2.07
N GLU A 211 -29.07 26.05 -0.89
CA GLU A 211 -30.10 26.80 -0.17
C GLU A 211 -30.80 27.90 -1.00
N PRO A 212 -30.09 28.76 -1.78
CA PRO A 212 -30.74 29.75 -2.64
C PRO A 212 -31.70 29.13 -3.65
N VAL A 213 -31.31 27.98 -4.21
CA VAL A 213 -32.11 27.25 -5.21
C VAL A 213 -33.32 26.59 -4.57
N LEU A 214 -33.17 25.95 -3.41
CA LEU A 214 -34.30 25.37 -2.66
C LEU A 214 -35.36 26.43 -2.34
N ARG A 215 -34.94 27.59 -1.82
CA ARG A 215 -35.86 28.71 -1.54
C ARG A 215 -36.59 29.19 -2.80
N ALA A 216 -35.89 29.24 -3.93
CA ALA A 216 -36.47 29.69 -5.19
C ALA A 216 -37.44 28.67 -5.82
N MET A 217 -37.21 27.38 -5.59
CA MET A 217 -38.14 26.30 -5.93
C MET A 217 -39.34 26.21 -4.96
N GLY A 218 -39.29 26.92 -3.83
CA GLY A 218 -40.30 26.83 -2.77
C GLY A 218 -40.19 25.54 -1.95
N GLU A 219 -39.00 24.93 -1.93
CA GLU A 219 -38.71 23.70 -1.21
C GLU A 219 -38.20 24.00 0.21
N PRO A 220 -38.46 23.11 1.19
CA PRO A 220 -37.98 23.28 2.55
C PRO A 220 -36.46 23.21 2.62
N VAL A 221 -35.83 24.21 3.25
CA VAL A 221 -34.39 24.24 3.52
C VAL A 221 -34.10 23.43 4.80
N PRO A 222 -33.32 22.34 4.74
CA PRO A 222 -32.98 21.58 5.93
C PRO A 222 -32.10 22.39 6.88
N LYS A 223 -32.23 22.17 8.18
CA LYS A 223 -31.49 22.94 9.20
C LYS A 223 -29.97 22.63 9.25
N ASN A 224 -29.53 21.53 8.63
CA ASN A 224 -28.14 21.05 8.65
C ASN A 224 -27.72 20.56 7.24
N ASP A 225 -26.50 20.90 6.79
CA ASP A 225 -25.99 20.61 5.44
C ASP A 225 -25.89 19.11 5.12
N TRP A 226 -25.68 18.25 6.11
CA TRP A 226 -25.56 16.79 5.93
C TRP A 226 -26.88 16.06 5.60
N THR A 227 -28.01 16.77 5.55
CA THR A 227 -29.36 16.15 5.47
C THR A 227 -30.09 16.36 4.14
N THR A 228 -29.59 17.22 3.25
CA THR A 228 -30.16 17.44 1.91
C THR A 228 -29.89 16.25 0.99
N GLU A 229 -28.65 15.78 0.91
CA GLU A 229 -28.26 14.68 0.00
C GLU A 229 -28.90 13.34 0.39
N SER A 230 -29.00 13.04 1.69
CA SER A 230 -29.63 11.82 2.19
C SER A 230 -31.13 11.74 1.91
N ARG A 231 -31.75 12.86 1.54
CA ARG A 231 -33.19 12.97 1.22
C ARG A 231 -33.47 13.19 -0.26
N ASP A 232 -32.44 13.25 -1.11
CA ASP A 232 -32.65 13.35 -2.56
C ASP A 232 -33.37 12.09 -3.06
N PRO A 233 -34.50 12.19 -3.78
CA PRO A 233 -35.21 11.02 -4.31
C PRO A 233 -34.34 10.16 -5.25
N ARG A 234 -33.30 10.73 -5.84
CA ARG A 234 -32.31 10.01 -6.63
C ARG A 234 -31.32 9.25 -5.74
N SER A 235 -31.14 9.60 -4.47
CA SER A 235 -30.28 8.79 -3.58
C SER A 235 -30.79 7.35 -3.50
N GLU A 236 -32.10 7.13 -3.65
CA GLU A 236 -32.81 5.84 -3.69
C GLU A 236 -32.68 5.07 -5.02
N ARG A 237 -31.79 5.47 -5.92
CA ARG A 237 -31.53 4.77 -7.20
C ARG A 237 -31.06 3.32 -6.98
N PRO A 238 -31.34 2.41 -7.94
CA PRO A 238 -30.80 1.06 -7.93
C PRO A 238 -29.31 1.09 -8.33
N HIS A 239 -28.44 1.54 -7.43
CA HIS A 239 -27.02 1.77 -7.68
C HIS A 239 -26.33 0.56 -8.33
N ARG A 240 -26.61 -0.66 -7.83
CA ARG A 240 -26.06 -1.91 -8.40
C ARG A 240 -26.51 -2.17 -9.84
N LEU A 241 -27.73 -1.78 -10.18
CA LEU A 241 -28.27 -1.89 -11.54
C LEU A 241 -27.53 -0.93 -12.48
N LEU A 242 -27.34 0.31 -12.03
CA LEU A 242 -26.61 1.33 -12.78
C LEU A 242 -25.14 0.98 -12.96
N GLU A 243 -24.48 0.47 -11.91
CA GLU A 243 -23.10 0.01 -11.92
C GLU A 243 -22.91 -1.12 -12.94
N ARG A 244 -23.71 -2.19 -12.83
CA ARG A 244 -23.63 -3.35 -13.73
C ARG A 244 -23.85 -2.97 -15.20
N LEU A 245 -24.88 -2.16 -15.48
CA LEU A 245 -25.16 -1.68 -16.83
C LEU A 245 -24.06 -0.74 -17.35
N SER A 246 -23.41 0.04 -16.47
CA SER A 246 -22.26 0.88 -16.86
C SER A 246 -21.06 0.04 -17.25
N THR A 247 -20.77 -1.05 -16.52
CA THR A 247 -19.71 -2.01 -16.87
C THR A 247 -20.00 -2.67 -18.22
N TRP A 248 -21.19 -3.26 -18.40
CA TRP A 248 -21.56 -3.87 -19.68
C TRP A 248 -21.59 -2.88 -20.84
N PHE A 249 -21.99 -1.63 -20.59
CA PHE A 249 -21.86 -0.57 -21.57
C PHE A 249 -20.40 -0.35 -21.94
N ALA A 250 -19.50 -0.15 -20.96
CA ALA A 250 -18.08 0.09 -21.21
C ALA A 250 -17.44 -1.06 -22.03
N ASP A 251 -17.78 -2.30 -21.68
CA ASP A 251 -17.29 -3.54 -22.31
C ASP A 251 -17.90 -3.81 -23.71
N GLY A 252 -18.90 -3.02 -24.12
CA GLY A 252 -19.58 -3.21 -25.42
C GLY A 252 -20.48 -4.45 -25.45
N LEU A 253 -20.99 -4.87 -24.31
CA LEU A 253 -21.88 -6.03 -24.16
C LEU A 253 -23.37 -5.68 -24.33
N LEU A 254 -23.69 -4.39 -24.49
CA LEU A 254 -25.04 -3.91 -24.78
C LEU A 254 -25.22 -3.73 -26.30
N THR A 255 -26.44 -3.96 -26.79
CA THR A 255 -26.80 -3.62 -28.18
C THR A 255 -26.94 -2.10 -28.36
N GLY A 256 -26.82 -1.59 -29.59
CA GLY A 256 -26.90 -0.14 -29.85
C GLY A 256 -28.18 0.53 -29.33
N ASP A 257 -29.33 -0.14 -29.45
CA ASP A 257 -30.61 0.35 -28.91
C ASP A 257 -30.59 0.40 -27.37
N GLN A 258 -29.99 -0.60 -26.72
CA GLN A 258 -29.84 -0.67 -25.27
C GLN A 258 -28.89 0.41 -24.76
N GLU A 259 -27.78 0.65 -25.45
CA GLU A 259 -26.84 1.72 -25.14
C GLU A 259 -27.50 3.10 -25.23
N GLN A 260 -28.22 3.37 -26.32
CA GLN A 260 -28.94 4.62 -26.50
C GLN A 260 -29.97 4.83 -25.38
N ARG A 261 -30.74 3.78 -25.06
CA ARG A 261 -31.74 3.80 -23.99
C ARG A 261 -31.09 4.07 -22.63
N PHE A 262 -30.01 3.35 -22.31
CA PHE A 262 -29.29 3.53 -21.05
C PHE A 262 -28.70 4.92 -20.92
N TRP A 263 -28.13 5.47 -22.00
CA TRP A 263 -27.62 6.84 -22.01
C TRP A 263 -28.73 7.87 -21.71
N LEU A 264 -29.90 7.75 -22.33
CA LEU A 264 -31.05 8.62 -22.05
C LEU A 264 -31.53 8.51 -20.59
N GLN A 265 -31.54 7.30 -20.02
CA GLN A 265 -31.84 7.10 -18.60
C GLN A 265 -30.82 7.81 -17.70
N ARG A 266 -29.53 7.74 -18.05
CA ARG A 266 -28.46 8.46 -17.34
C ARG A 266 -28.60 9.98 -17.45
N ARG A 267 -29.01 10.50 -18.61
CA ARG A 267 -29.30 11.94 -18.80
C ARG A 267 -30.49 12.39 -17.95
N PHE A 268 -31.55 11.59 -17.88
CA PHE A 268 -32.68 11.87 -16.99
C PHE A 268 -32.29 11.88 -15.51
N ILE A 269 -31.46 10.94 -15.09
CA ILE A 269 -30.92 10.89 -13.72
C ILE A 269 -30.10 12.14 -13.37
N ASP A 270 -29.27 12.60 -14.31
CA ASP A 270 -28.43 13.78 -14.14
C ASP A 270 -29.29 15.06 -14.01
N GLU A 271 -30.29 15.22 -14.88
CA GLU A 271 -31.12 16.42 -14.98
C GLU A 271 -32.63 16.09 -14.95
N PRO A 272 -33.20 15.72 -13.79
CA PRO A 272 -34.54 15.13 -13.72
C PRO A 272 -35.71 16.10 -13.99
N LEU A 273 -35.43 17.41 -13.97
CA LEU A 273 -36.42 18.46 -14.31
C LEU A 273 -36.34 18.90 -15.78
N GLY A 274 -35.57 18.16 -16.59
CA GLY A 274 -35.28 18.52 -17.97
C GLY A 274 -33.91 19.15 -18.11
N ARG A 275 -33.48 19.29 -19.36
CA ARG A 275 -32.16 19.79 -19.71
C ARG A 275 -31.98 21.22 -19.20
N HIS A 276 -30.93 21.46 -18.41
CA HIS A 276 -30.54 22.81 -17.99
C HIS A 276 -30.12 23.66 -19.19
N ASP A 277 -30.62 24.89 -19.25
CA ASP A 277 -30.21 25.90 -20.23
C ASP A 277 -30.23 27.29 -19.55
N PRO A 278 -29.06 27.84 -19.17
CA PRO A 278 -28.95 29.14 -18.51
C PRO A 278 -29.61 30.30 -19.26
N ALA A 279 -29.79 30.19 -20.59
CA ALA A 279 -30.38 31.26 -21.39
C ALA A 279 -31.90 31.38 -21.17
N VAL A 280 -32.56 30.31 -20.72
CA VAL A 280 -34.01 30.26 -20.51
C VAL A 280 -34.41 29.92 -19.08
N ASP A 281 -33.52 29.27 -18.33
CA ASP A 281 -33.78 28.92 -16.95
C ASP A 281 -33.86 30.16 -16.06
N ARG A 282 -34.73 30.08 -15.06
CA ARG A 282 -34.77 31.09 -14.01
C ARG A 282 -33.47 31.03 -13.22
N MET A 283 -32.82 32.17 -13.05
CA MET A 283 -31.56 32.30 -12.31
C MET A 283 -31.78 32.93 -10.94
N VAL A 284 -30.94 32.57 -9.96
CA VAL A 284 -30.95 33.14 -8.60
C VAL A 284 -29.55 33.45 -8.12
N ALA A 285 -29.43 34.51 -7.31
CA ALA A 285 -28.16 34.90 -6.71
C ALA A 285 -27.62 33.80 -5.80
N ALA A 286 -26.34 33.47 -5.98
CA ALA A 286 -25.55 32.58 -5.14
C ALA A 286 -24.47 33.40 -4.42
N PRO A 287 -24.72 33.84 -3.17
CA PRO A 287 -23.80 34.71 -2.44
C PRO A 287 -22.38 34.15 -2.29
N ALA A 288 -22.24 32.82 -2.20
CA ALA A 288 -20.93 32.16 -2.14
C ALA A 288 -20.11 32.37 -3.42
N LEU A 289 -20.73 32.30 -4.61
CA LEU A 289 -20.06 32.59 -5.88
C LEU A 289 -19.77 34.09 -6.03
N ALA A 290 -20.70 34.95 -5.60
CA ALA A 290 -20.49 36.40 -5.56
C ALA A 290 -19.24 36.74 -4.74
N GLN A 291 -19.09 36.11 -3.57
CA GLN A 291 -17.92 36.27 -2.71
C GLN A 291 -16.65 35.70 -3.35
N ALA A 292 -16.71 34.50 -3.93
CA ALA A 292 -15.56 33.83 -4.54
C ALA A 292 -14.99 34.62 -5.73
N TYR A 293 -15.87 35.18 -6.57
CA TYR A 293 -15.52 35.98 -7.74
C TYR A 293 -15.39 37.49 -7.44
N GLY A 294 -15.70 37.91 -6.22
CA GLY A 294 -15.70 39.33 -5.82
C GLY A 294 -16.60 40.21 -6.67
N VAL A 295 -17.71 39.66 -7.16
CA VAL A 295 -18.69 40.36 -8.00
C VAL A 295 -19.96 40.66 -7.19
N PRO A 296 -20.74 41.68 -7.59
CA PRO A 296 -22.07 41.90 -7.02
C PRO A 296 -22.97 40.65 -7.14
N PRO A 297 -23.86 40.38 -6.16
CA PRO A 297 -24.76 39.21 -6.20
C PRO A 297 -25.69 39.13 -7.42
N ASP A 298 -25.91 40.24 -8.11
CA ASP A 298 -26.67 40.35 -9.36
C ASP A 298 -25.84 40.10 -10.62
N SER A 299 -24.52 39.95 -10.50
CA SER A 299 -23.64 39.57 -11.61
C SER A 299 -24.05 38.22 -12.20
N PRO A 300 -24.04 38.04 -13.54
CA PRO A 300 -24.29 36.73 -14.17
C PRO A 300 -23.40 35.60 -13.63
N LEU A 301 -22.16 35.91 -13.24
CA LEU A 301 -21.21 34.95 -12.64
C LEU A 301 -21.58 34.52 -11.22
N ALA A 302 -22.38 35.33 -10.52
CA ALA A 302 -22.89 35.05 -9.19
C ALA A 302 -24.30 34.45 -9.23
N GLN A 303 -24.81 34.09 -10.40
CA GLN A 303 -26.13 33.51 -10.56
C GLN A 303 -26.03 32.02 -10.86
N VAL A 304 -26.89 31.24 -10.21
CA VAL A 304 -27.06 29.80 -10.48
C VAL A 304 -28.47 29.54 -10.97
N PRO A 305 -28.67 28.55 -11.85
CA PRO A 305 -30.00 28.16 -12.28
C PRO A 305 -30.82 27.60 -11.12
N VAL A 306 -32.13 27.81 -11.18
CA VAL A 306 -33.10 27.18 -10.26
C VAL A 306 -33.30 25.72 -10.69
N GLN A 307 -32.25 24.91 -10.55
CA GLN A 307 -32.17 23.50 -10.92
C GLN A 307 -31.55 22.67 -9.78
N PRO A 308 -31.92 21.39 -9.62
CA PRO A 308 -31.30 20.50 -8.66
C PRO A 308 -29.79 20.29 -8.89
N ASN A 309 -29.09 19.81 -7.86
CA ASN A 309 -27.71 19.36 -7.98
C ASN A 309 -27.59 18.29 -9.09
N ARG A 310 -26.48 18.35 -9.83
CA ARG A 310 -26.24 17.43 -10.96
C ARG A 310 -25.87 16.04 -10.46
N SER A 311 -26.19 15.02 -11.27
CA SER A 311 -25.80 13.64 -11.00
C SER A 311 -25.12 13.02 -12.23
N VAL A 312 -24.02 13.65 -12.61
CA VAL A 312 -23.25 13.35 -13.82
C VAL A 312 -22.84 11.87 -13.88
N PRO A 313 -22.87 11.23 -15.07
CA PRO A 313 -22.27 9.92 -15.32
C PRO A 313 -20.77 9.88 -14.96
N HIS A 314 -20.28 8.70 -14.56
CA HIS A 314 -18.85 8.46 -14.40
C HIS A 314 -18.10 8.66 -15.74
N ALA A 315 -16.83 9.06 -15.67
CA ALA A 315 -15.99 9.48 -16.78
C ALA A 315 -15.91 8.45 -17.92
N GLN A 316 -15.67 7.17 -17.61
CA GLN A 316 -15.59 6.12 -18.63
C GLN A 316 -16.91 5.94 -19.39
N LEU A 317 -18.05 6.00 -18.70
CA LEU A 317 -19.37 5.90 -19.34
C LEU A 317 -19.64 7.11 -20.23
N LEU A 318 -19.32 8.32 -19.74
CA LEU A 318 -19.49 9.57 -20.46
C LEU A 318 -18.68 9.59 -21.77
N LEU A 319 -17.38 9.27 -21.71
CA LEU A 319 -16.52 9.24 -22.90
C LEU A 319 -16.83 8.07 -23.82
N ALA A 320 -17.16 6.89 -23.29
CA ALA A 320 -17.63 5.78 -24.13
C ALA A 320 -18.91 6.13 -24.90
N ALA A 321 -19.86 6.83 -24.26
CA ALA A 321 -21.06 7.32 -24.93
C ALA A 321 -20.75 8.37 -26.00
N HIS A 322 -19.77 9.25 -25.75
CA HIS A 322 -19.31 10.24 -26.73
C HIS A 322 -18.66 9.57 -27.95
N ARG A 323 -17.73 8.63 -27.71
CA ARG A 323 -17.06 7.83 -28.75
C ARG A 323 -18.05 7.07 -29.63
N ARG A 324 -19.17 6.61 -29.05
CA ARG A 324 -20.26 5.92 -29.77
C ARG A 324 -21.29 6.87 -30.40
N GLY A 325 -21.12 8.19 -30.29
CA GLY A 325 -22.03 9.18 -30.84
C GLY A 325 -23.38 9.31 -30.11
N LEU A 326 -23.51 8.72 -28.93
CA LEU A 326 -24.71 8.81 -28.08
C LEU A 326 -24.70 10.10 -27.24
N ALA A 327 -23.52 10.49 -26.76
CA ALA A 327 -23.29 11.77 -26.07
C ALA A 327 -22.68 12.80 -27.03
N THR A 328 -23.17 14.04 -26.95
CA THR A 328 -22.61 15.15 -27.72
C THR A 328 -21.34 15.70 -27.09
N ARG A 329 -20.54 16.48 -27.84
CA ARG A 329 -19.40 17.21 -27.28
C ARG A 329 -19.83 18.10 -26.12
N ASP A 330 -20.96 18.79 -26.26
CA ASP A 330 -21.52 19.69 -25.25
C ASP A 330 -21.91 18.94 -23.96
N ASP A 331 -22.29 17.66 -24.03
CA ASP A 331 -22.54 16.84 -22.83
C ASP A 331 -21.25 16.62 -22.05
N VAL A 332 -20.13 16.34 -22.74
CA VAL A 332 -18.82 16.12 -22.12
C VAL A 332 -18.27 17.43 -21.54
N VAL A 333 -18.31 18.51 -22.33
CA VAL A 333 -17.84 19.84 -21.89
C VAL A 333 -18.60 20.28 -20.65
N ASP A 334 -19.93 20.27 -20.68
CA ASP A 334 -20.74 20.63 -19.53
C ASP A 334 -20.45 19.73 -18.32
N ALA A 335 -20.38 18.41 -18.50
CA ALA A 335 -20.06 17.50 -17.41
C ALA A 335 -18.73 17.81 -16.69
N LEU A 336 -17.72 18.29 -17.42
CA LEU A 336 -16.38 18.56 -16.88
C LEU A 336 -16.20 19.96 -16.32
N ILE A 337 -16.93 20.95 -16.82
CA ILE A 337 -16.78 22.35 -16.37
C ILE A 337 -17.77 22.76 -15.29
N GLN A 338 -18.72 21.91 -14.90
CA GLN A 338 -19.64 22.23 -13.80
C GLN A 338 -18.93 22.07 -12.44
N PRO A 339 -19.10 23.01 -11.50
CA PRO A 339 -18.58 22.85 -10.14
C PRO A 339 -19.26 21.65 -9.47
N ASP A 340 -18.47 20.88 -8.71
CA ASP A 340 -18.99 19.69 -8.04
C ASP A 340 -20.03 20.11 -6.98
N SER A 341 -21.30 20.00 -7.36
CA SER A 341 -22.44 20.42 -6.53
C SER A 341 -22.66 19.55 -5.28
N ARG A 342 -21.85 18.49 -5.10
CA ARG A 342 -21.83 17.63 -3.92
C ARG A 342 -20.91 18.21 -2.86
N GLY A 343 -21.41 19.17 -2.10
CA GLY A 343 -20.71 19.70 -0.93
C GLY A 343 -20.32 18.55 0.01
N GLY A 344 -19.02 18.26 0.07
CA GLY A 344 -18.37 17.44 1.10
C GLY A 344 -19.17 16.23 1.60
N GLY A 345 -19.30 15.17 0.80
CA GLY A 345 -19.98 13.94 1.20
C GLY A 345 -19.42 12.69 0.51
N LEU A 346 -18.35 12.12 1.08
CA LEU A 346 -17.83 10.74 1.03
C LEU A 346 -17.82 9.87 -0.26
N PHE A 347 -18.49 10.16 -1.38
CA PHE A 347 -18.58 9.23 -2.53
C PHE A 347 -18.70 9.86 -3.94
N GLY A 348 -18.31 11.12 -4.14
CA GLY A 348 -18.21 11.71 -5.49
C GLY A 348 -16.75 11.97 -5.86
N GLN A 349 -16.20 11.23 -6.83
CA GLN A 349 -14.94 11.61 -7.45
C GLN A 349 -15.18 12.71 -8.49
N SER A 350 -14.32 13.72 -8.52
CA SER A 350 -14.34 14.69 -9.62
C SER A 350 -13.95 14.01 -10.92
N LEU A 351 -14.78 14.14 -11.96
CA LEU A 351 -14.53 13.56 -13.28
C LEU A 351 -13.19 14.03 -13.87
N VAL A 352 -12.86 15.30 -13.69
CA VAL A 352 -11.58 15.88 -14.13
C VAL A 352 -10.41 15.16 -13.46
N SER A 353 -10.55 14.81 -12.18
CA SER A 353 -9.50 14.10 -11.46
C SER A 353 -9.27 12.68 -11.98
N THR A 354 -10.34 11.99 -12.39
CA THR A 354 -10.28 10.64 -13.00
C THR A 354 -9.71 10.68 -14.42
N LEU A 355 -9.86 11.80 -15.13
CA LEU A 355 -9.44 11.97 -16.53
C LEU A 355 -8.07 12.63 -16.71
N THR A 356 -7.54 13.27 -15.66
CA THR A 356 -6.22 13.92 -15.68
C THR A 356 -5.17 13.28 -14.76
N PRO A 357 -5.20 11.96 -14.47
CA PRO A 357 -4.11 11.32 -13.74
C PRO A 357 -2.81 11.51 -14.52
N ARG A 358 -1.67 11.44 -13.81
CA ARG A 358 -0.38 11.74 -14.41
C ARG A 358 -0.10 10.87 -15.63
N HIS A 359 -0.41 9.57 -15.59
CA HIS A 359 -0.44 8.71 -16.77
C HIS A 359 -1.88 8.35 -17.12
N ARG A 360 -2.21 8.41 -18.40
CA ARG A 360 -3.57 8.14 -18.87
C ARG A 360 -3.94 6.68 -18.62
N PRO A 361 -5.14 6.39 -18.10
CA PRO A 361 -5.58 5.02 -17.94
C PRO A 361 -5.74 4.35 -19.32
N PRO A 362 -5.51 3.03 -19.45
CA PRO A 362 -5.51 2.35 -20.74
C PRO A 362 -6.77 2.58 -21.59
N TRP A 363 -7.93 2.62 -20.93
CA TRP A 363 -9.21 2.85 -21.61
C TRP A 363 -9.36 4.27 -22.19
N LEU A 364 -8.71 5.28 -21.60
CA LEU A 364 -8.68 6.65 -22.11
C LEU A 364 -7.58 6.81 -23.16
N ALA A 365 -6.42 6.16 -22.96
CA ALA A 365 -5.35 6.14 -23.95
C ALA A 365 -5.81 5.49 -25.27
N ALA A 366 -6.70 4.51 -25.22
CA ALA A 366 -7.33 3.90 -26.38
C ALA A 366 -8.44 4.75 -27.04
N ASP A 367 -8.85 5.88 -26.44
CA ASP A 367 -9.86 6.80 -26.96
C ASP A 367 -9.22 8.16 -27.28
N GLU A 368 -8.50 8.24 -28.41
CA GLU A 368 -7.78 9.45 -28.85
C GLU A 368 -8.70 10.68 -28.93
N ALA A 369 -9.93 10.51 -29.42
CA ALA A 369 -10.89 11.61 -29.56
C ALA A 369 -11.38 12.11 -28.19
N GLY A 370 -11.72 11.19 -27.28
CA GLY A 370 -12.06 11.54 -25.90
C GLY A 370 -10.91 12.22 -25.16
N ALA A 371 -9.69 11.70 -25.30
CA ALA A 371 -8.50 12.27 -24.70
C ALA A 371 -8.19 13.68 -25.23
N ALA A 372 -8.28 13.90 -26.55
CA ALA A 372 -8.08 15.21 -27.16
C ALA A 372 -9.11 16.25 -26.68
N LEU A 373 -10.38 15.85 -26.51
CA LEU A 373 -11.41 16.74 -25.96
C LEU A 373 -11.14 17.10 -24.50
N VAL A 374 -10.69 16.13 -23.68
CA VAL A 374 -10.28 16.40 -22.29
C VAL A 374 -9.10 17.38 -22.27
N ASP A 375 -8.09 17.19 -23.12
CA ASP A 375 -6.94 18.09 -23.22
C ASP A 375 -7.36 19.51 -23.63
N GLU A 376 -8.28 19.65 -24.60
CA GLU A 376 -8.84 20.94 -25.02
C GLU A 376 -9.50 21.69 -23.85
N ILE A 377 -10.35 20.99 -23.09
CA ILE A 377 -11.04 21.55 -21.92
C ILE A 377 -10.04 21.96 -20.84
N CYS A 378 -9.04 21.11 -20.58
CA CYS A 378 -8.02 21.37 -19.58
C CYS A 378 -7.14 22.57 -19.97
N ALA A 379 -6.73 22.65 -21.24
CA ALA A 379 -5.94 23.75 -21.77
C ALA A 379 -6.69 25.09 -21.63
N ALA A 380 -7.97 25.13 -22.02
CA ALA A 380 -8.80 26.32 -21.87
C ALA A 380 -8.93 26.73 -20.39
N ALA A 381 -9.16 25.77 -19.49
CA ALA A 381 -9.25 26.05 -18.06
C ALA A 381 -7.93 26.61 -17.49
N LEU A 382 -6.78 26.07 -17.90
CA LEU A 382 -5.46 26.56 -17.51
C LEU A 382 -5.19 27.97 -18.06
N ASP A 383 -5.54 28.25 -19.31
CA ASP A 383 -5.33 29.58 -19.91
C ASP A 383 -6.11 30.70 -19.20
N ILE A 384 -7.33 30.40 -18.75
CA ILE A 384 -8.14 31.33 -17.94
C ILE A 384 -7.53 31.48 -16.55
N GLU A 385 -7.21 30.37 -15.89
CA GLU A 385 -6.69 30.37 -14.53
C GLU A 385 -5.30 31.02 -14.43
N ARG A 386 -4.49 30.97 -15.50
CA ARG A 386 -3.20 31.68 -15.59
C ARG A 386 -3.34 33.19 -15.44
N GLN A 387 -4.50 33.75 -15.82
CA GLN A 387 -4.79 35.19 -15.77
C GLN A 387 -5.38 35.63 -14.42
N ARG A 388 -5.51 34.71 -13.45
CA ARG A 388 -6.21 34.99 -12.19
C ARG A 388 -5.59 36.12 -11.35
N GLY A 389 -6.46 36.91 -10.73
CA GLY A 389 -6.14 37.77 -9.60
C GLY A 389 -6.22 37.01 -8.27
N ASP A 390 -6.50 37.73 -7.18
CA ASP A 390 -6.69 37.13 -5.85
C ASP A 390 -8.00 36.35 -5.71
N LEU A 391 -8.97 36.62 -6.58
CA LEU A 391 -10.28 35.97 -6.61
C LEU A 391 -10.24 34.75 -7.52
N ASP A 392 -11.23 33.86 -7.34
CA ASP A 392 -11.37 32.68 -8.19
C ASP A 392 -11.83 33.08 -9.61
N THR A 393 -11.54 32.24 -10.58
CA THR A 393 -12.03 32.35 -11.96
C THR A 393 -13.11 31.31 -12.23
N THR A 394 -13.81 31.40 -13.36
CA THR A 394 -14.75 30.36 -13.79
C THR A 394 -14.09 29.00 -14.04
N ALA A 395 -12.76 28.94 -14.13
CA ALA A 395 -12.00 27.72 -14.33
C ALA A 395 -11.37 27.16 -13.03
N THR A 396 -11.42 27.89 -11.91
CA THR A 396 -10.70 27.52 -10.69
C THR A 396 -11.07 26.15 -10.16
N HIS A 397 -12.35 25.75 -10.17
CA HIS A 397 -12.76 24.43 -9.69
C HIS A 397 -12.28 23.30 -10.61
N VAL A 398 -12.23 23.52 -11.93
CA VAL A 398 -11.71 22.55 -12.91
C VAL A 398 -10.21 22.37 -12.70
N VAL A 399 -9.44 23.45 -12.65
CA VAL A 399 -7.99 23.39 -12.38
C VAL A 399 -7.72 22.83 -10.99
N ARG A 400 -8.59 23.10 -10.00
CA ARG A 400 -8.48 22.49 -8.68
C ARG A 400 -8.79 21.00 -8.65
N ALA A 401 -9.46 20.45 -9.66
CA ALA A 401 -9.72 19.03 -9.74
C ALA A 401 -8.66 18.27 -10.56
N MET A 402 -7.86 18.97 -11.36
CA MET A 402 -6.78 18.37 -12.14
C MET A 402 -5.74 17.70 -11.23
N ARG A 403 -5.28 16.52 -11.66
CA ARG A 403 -4.15 15.83 -11.02
C ARG A 403 -2.81 16.08 -11.73
N SER A 404 -2.83 16.38 -13.02
CA SER A 404 -1.63 16.69 -13.80
C SER A 404 -1.92 17.63 -14.97
N ALA A 405 -0.85 18.25 -15.47
CA ALA A 405 -0.81 18.98 -16.74
C ALA A 405 0.58 18.78 -17.37
N ARG A 406 0.76 19.06 -18.67
CA ARG A 406 2.00 18.74 -19.39
C ARG A 406 2.52 19.92 -20.18
N GLY A 407 3.85 19.97 -20.37
CA GLY A 407 4.50 20.87 -21.32
C GLY A 407 5.24 22.05 -20.68
N CYS A 408 6.40 22.41 -21.27
CA CYS A 408 7.15 23.61 -20.92
C CYS A 408 6.31 24.89 -21.03
N ASP A 409 5.44 25.00 -22.04
CA ASP A 409 4.62 26.20 -22.28
C ASP A 409 3.69 26.50 -21.10
N VAL A 410 3.05 25.47 -20.55
CA VAL A 410 2.20 25.60 -19.36
C VAL A 410 3.04 26.01 -18.16
N LEU A 411 4.16 25.32 -17.92
CA LEU A 411 5.06 25.62 -16.80
C LEU A 411 5.53 27.09 -16.82
N PHE A 412 6.10 27.54 -17.93
CA PHE A 412 6.66 28.88 -18.02
C PHE A 412 5.58 29.96 -18.07
N GLY A 413 4.40 29.66 -18.65
CA GLY A 413 3.23 30.54 -18.56
C GLY A 413 2.82 30.82 -17.10
N TYR A 414 2.77 29.78 -16.26
CA TYR A 414 2.43 29.93 -14.85
C TYR A 414 3.56 30.53 -14.00
N LEU A 415 4.82 30.26 -14.32
CA LEU A 415 5.97 30.92 -13.69
C LEU A 415 6.00 32.42 -13.99
N ALA A 416 5.73 32.81 -15.23
CA ALA A 416 5.60 34.20 -15.64
C ALA A 416 4.42 34.88 -14.93
N ALA A 417 3.27 34.20 -14.87
CA ALA A 417 2.11 34.68 -14.13
C ALA A 417 2.45 34.87 -12.64
N LEU A 418 3.08 33.91 -11.98
CA LEU A 418 3.47 34.02 -10.57
C LEU A 418 4.42 35.21 -10.32
N GLY A 419 5.26 35.56 -11.31
CA GLY A 419 6.09 36.76 -11.29
C GLY A 419 7.10 36.75 -10.13
N ARG A 420 7.07 37.79 -9.30
CA ARG A 420 8.00 37.96 -8.16
C ARG A 420 7.55 37.26 -6.87
N ASP A 421 6.36 36.65 -6.87
CA ASP A 421 5.83 35.96 -5.69
C ASP A 421 6.65 34.70 -5.37
N ARG A 422 6.83 34.45 -4.08
CA ARG A 422 7.54 33.25 -3.59
C ARG A 422 6.65 32.03 -3.77
N PHE A 423 7.27 30.87 -4.01
CA PHE A 423 6.54 29.60 -3.98
C PHE A 423 5.85 29.38 -2.62
N VAL A 424 4.61 28.91 -2.65
CA VAL A 424 3.83 28.61 -1.45
C VAL A 424 4.09 27.17 -1.00
N ARG A 425 4.37 26.99 0.30
CA ARG A 425 4.74 25.72 0.93
C ARG A 425 3.51 24.99 1.47
N GLY A 426 3.49 23.66 1.38
CA GLY A 426 2.43 22.79 1.94
C GLY A 426 1.07 22.94 1.24
N TYR A 427 0.05 22.27 1.80
CA TYR A 427 -1.33 22.41 1.36
C TYR A 427 -1.89 23.75 1.86
N SER A 428 -2.25 24.64 0.95
CA SER A 428 -2.81 25.95 1.29
C SER A 428 -4.33 25.91 1.12
N TRP A 429 -5.05 26.00 2.25
CA TRP A 429 -6.51 26.18 2.23
C TRP A 429 -6.94 27.58 1.77
N SER A 430 -6.00 28.52 1.64
CA SER A 430 -6.31 29.87 1.16
C SER A 430 -6.48 29.88 -0.36
N GLY A 431 -7.61 30.44 -0.82
CA GLY A 431 -7.92 30.65 -2.24
C GLY A 431 -7.19 31.83 -2.88
N GLY A 432 -6.03 32.22 -2.36
CA GLY A 432 -5.27 33.34 -2.91
C GLY A 432 -4.60 32.98 -4.23
N ARG A 433 -4.22 34.02 -4.99
CA ARG A 433 -3.55 33.91 -6.28
C ARG A 433 -2.31 33.01 -6.27
N ALA A 434 -1.32 33.34 -5.43
CA ALA A 434 -0.04 32.64 -5.40
C ALA A 434 -0.16 31.15 -5.06
N PRO A 435 -0.93 30.72 -4.03
CA PRO A 435 -1.18 29.30 -3.76
C PRO A 435 -1.74 28.53 -4.96
N ALA A 436 -2.69 29.11 -5.69
CA ALA A 436 -3.32 28.46 -6.84
C ALA A 436 -2.35 28.27 -8.00
N LEU A 437 -1.60 29.33 -8.37
CA LEU A 437 -0.58 29.23 -9.43
C LEU A 437 0.53 28.23 -9.04
N CYS A 438 0.98 28.26 -7.78
CA CYS A 438 1.99 27.34 -7.27
C CYS A 438 1.54 25.88 -7.36
N ARG A 439 0.26 25.59 -7.08
CA ARG A 439 -0.30 24.25 -7.23
C ARG A 439 -0.18 23.76 -8.68
N VAL A 440 -0.52 24.60 -9.66
CA VAL A 440 -0.38 24.24 -11.08
C VAL A 440 1.09 24.00 -11.43
N ILE A 441 2.00 24.88 -11.02
CA ILE A 441 3.45 24.70 -11.28
C ILE A 441 3.96 23.36 -10.74
N ARG A 442 3.46 22.91 -9.58
CA ARG A 442 3.86 21.63 -8.99
C ARG A 442 3.33 20.42 -9.76
N MET A 443 2.11 20.49 -10.31
CA MET A 443 1.49 19.35 -11.02
C MET A 443 1.88 19.27 -12.51
N VAL A 444 2.47 20.32 -13.07
CA VAL A 444 2.91 20.33 -14.47
C VAL A 444 4.18 19.50 -14.63
N VAL A 445 4.19 18.59 -15.59
CA VAL A 445 5.30 17.65 -15.87
C VAL A 445 5.77 17.82 -17.32
N PRO A 446 6.99 17.37 -17.67
CA PRO A 446 7.44 17.40 -19.06
C PRO A 446 6.47 16.66 -19.98
N ALA A 447 6.20 17.22 -21.15
CA ALA A 447 5.56 16.51 -22.25
C ALA A 447 6.55 15.56 -22.92
N ASP A 448 6.05 14.58 -23.68
CA ASP A 448 6.90 13.56 -24.33
C ASP A 448 7.85 14.16 -25.39
N ASP A 449 7.50 15.32 -25.93
CA ASP A 449 8.26 16.10 -26.92
C ASP A 449 9.07 17.26 -26.31
N ASP A 450 9.00 17.48 -25.00
CA ASP A 450 9.81 18.49 -24.33
C ASP A 450 11.29 18.12 -24.36
N THR A 451 12.13 19.11 -24.66
CA THR A 451 13.59 18.98 -24.69
C THR A 451 14.23 20.04 -23.81
N VAL A 452 15.54 19.92 -23.55
CA VAL A 452 16.28 20.94 -22.80
C VAL A 452 16.30 22.26 -23.57
N GLU A 453 16.29 22.20 -24.91
CA GLU A 453 16.23 23.36 -25.80
C GLU A 453 14.89 24.09 -25.67
N THR A 454 13.77 23.38 -25.69
CA THR A 454 12.44 23.99 -25.49
C THR A 454 12.31 24.58 -24.09
N PHE A 455 12.83 23.88 -23.07
CA PHE A 455 12.85 24.40 -21.70
C PHE A 455 13.69 25.69 -21.57
N ARG A 456 14.88 25.72 -22.16
CA ARG A 456 15.77 26.91 -22.15
C ARG A 456 15.12 28.09 -22.89
N ALA A 457 14.48 27.84 -24.03
CA ALA A 457 13.76 28.86 -24.79
C ALA A 457 12.56 29.42 -24.01
N GLY A 458 11.79 28.55 -23.35
CA GLY A 458 10.66 28.94 -22.49
C GLY A 458 11.12 29.80 -21.30
N ALA A 459 12.18 29.38 -20.61
CA ALA A 459 12.77 30.15 -19.50
C ALA A 459 13.23 31.54 -19.93
N ALA A 460 13.91 31.63 -21.08
CA ALA A 460 14.38 32.90 -21.64
C ALA A 460 13.21 33.82 -22.03
N THR A 461 12.20 33.27 -22.71
CA THR A 461 11.01 34.01 -23.16
C THR A 461 10.20 34.56 -21.98
N ALA A 462 10.06 33.76 -20.91
CA ALA A 462 9.37 34.16 -19.69
C ALA A 462 10.22 35.04 -18.75
N GLY A 463 11.49 35.31 -19.09
CA GLY A 463 12.39 36.13 -18.27
C GLY A 463 12.72 35.50 -16.90
N ILE A 464 12.76 34.18 -16.81
CA ILE A 464 13.00 33.46 -15.56
C ILE A 464 14.48 33.52 -15.18
N THR A 465 14.77 34.10 -14.02
CA THR A 465 16.14 34.17 -13.49
C THR A 465 16.70 32.79 -13.12
N GLU A 466 18.01 32.62 -13.18
CA GLU A 466 18.70 31.40 -12.73
C GLU A 466 18.31 30.99 -11.30
N ARG A 467 18.24 31.97 -10.38
CA ARG A 467 17.77 31.74 -9.00
C ARG A 467 16.38 31.11 -8.96
N ARG A 468 15.46 31.55 -9.82
CA ARG A 468 14.09 31.03 -9.87
C ARG A 468 14.06 29.62 -10.45
N LEU A 469 14.94 29.29 -11.40
CA LEU A 469 15.12 27.91 -11.89
C LEU A 469 15.65 26.99 -10.78
N ILE A 470 16.60 27.47 -9.97
CA ILE A 470 17.09 26.72 -8.79
C ILE A 470 15.96 26.46 -7.79
N GLU A 471 15.13 27.47 -7.52
CA GLU A 471 13.96 27.32 -6.63
C GLU A 471 12.91 26.37 -7.24
N LEU A 472 12.73 26.38 -8.57
CA LEU A 472 11.80 25.50 -9.29
C LEU A 472 12.22 24.03 -9.13
N GLY A 473 13.49 23.68 -9.35
CA GLY A 473 13.92 22.30 -9.22
C GLY A 473 13.69 21.73 -7.81
N VAL A 474 13.81 22.55 -6.76
CA VAL A 474 13.48 22.13 -5.38
C VAL A 474 11.96 22.11 -5.11
N TYR A 475 11.19 22.91 -5.84
CA TYR A 475 9.73 22.97 -5.68
C TYR A 475 9.00 21.85 -6.44
N ALA A 476 9.55 21.46 -7.59
CA ALA A 476 9.04 20.49 -8.55
C ALA A 476 10.23 19.66 -9.12
N PRO A 477 10.75 18.67 -8.35
CA PRO A 477 11.99 17.94 -8.64
C PRO A 477 11.98 17.12 -9.94
N HIS A 478 10.82 16.80 -10.50
CA HIS A 478 10.71 16.21 -11.83
C HIS A 478 11.23 17.14 -12.95
N TRP A 479 11.41 18.44 -12.69
CA TRP A 479 12.10 19.38 -13.60
C TRP A 479 13.60 19.54 -13.31
N ALA A 480 14.15 18.90 -12.28
CA ALA A 480 15.51 19.17 -11.82
C ALA A 480 16.58 18.85 -12.88
N SER A 481 16.39 17.79 -13.68
CA SER A 481 17.31 17.42 -14.78
C SER A 481 17.30 18.44 -15.94
N TYR A 482 16.16 19.08 -16.21
CA TYR A 482 16.06 20.17 -17.19
C TYR A 482 16.75 21.44 -16.67
N VAL A 483 16.55 21.74 -15.38
CA VAL A 483 17.21 22.87 -14.71
C VAL A 483 18.73 22.69 -14.73
N GLU A 484 19.23 21.51 -14.34
CA GLU A 484 20.67 21.18 -14.33
C GLU A 484 21.34 21.48 -15.67
N GLN A 485 20.77 20.98 -16.76
CA GLN A 485 21.32 21.16 -18.11
C GLN A 485 21.15 22.59 -18.63
N THR A 486 20.20 23.35 -18.09
CA THR A 486 19.97 24.75 -18.46
C THR A 486 20.95 25.69 -17.76
N ILE A 487 21.19 25.50 -16.46
CA ILE A 487 22.09 26.35 -15.66
C ILE A 487 23.56 25.88 -15.73
N GLY A 488 23.80 24.65 -16.21
CA GLY A 488 25.14 24.08 -16.36
C GLY A 488 25.82 23.75 -15.02
N TRP A 489 25.06 23.22 -14.06
CA TRP A 489 25.57 22.81 -12.74
C TRP A 489 25.53 21.27 -12.61
N PRO A 490 26.60 20.56 -13.01
CA PRO A 490 26.65 19.10 -12.89
C PRO A 490 26.33 18.63 -11.47
N GLY A 491 25.45 17.64 -11.33
CA GLY A 491 25.02 17.10 -10.04
C GLY A 491 23.92 17.91 -9.34
N TYR A 492 23.36 18.95 -9.98
CA TYR A 492 22.25 19.73 -9.41
C TYR A 492 21.01 18.88 -9.16
N ALA A 493 20.59 18.05 -10.12
CA ALA A 493 19.40 17.22 -9.96
C ALA A 493 19.58 16.19 -8.85
N ASP A 494 20.77 15.60 -8.75
CA ASP A 494 21.09 14.67 -7.67
C ASP A 494 21.07 15.35 -6.29
N ALA A 495 21.60 16.57 -6.20
CA ALA A 495 21.53 17.40 -5.00
C ALA A 495 20.10 17.78 -4.59
N VAL A 496 19.22 18.05 -5.56
CA VAL A 496 17.79 18.28 -5.34
C VAL A 496 17.17 17.03 -4.71
N TRP A 497 17.42 15.84 -5.28
CA TRP A 497 16.87 14.59 -4.75
C TRP A 497 17.41 14.25 -3.36
N TRP A 498 18.68 14.54 -3.09
CA TRP A 498 19.23 14.44 -1.73
C TRP A 498 18.45 15.33 -0.76
N LEU A 499 18.14 16.57 -1.16
CA LEU A 499 17.34 17.48 -0.36
C LEU A 499 15.94 16.90 -0.10
N HIS A 500 15.24 16.46 -1.14
CA HIS A 500 13.91 15.86 -1.01
C HIS A 500 13.89 14.64 -0.09
N ALA A 501 14.94 13.79 -0.13
CA ALA A 501 15.07 12.64 0.75
C ALA A 501 15.16 13.05 2.23
N HIS A 502 15.90 14.11 2.54
CA HIS A 502 16.20 14.52 3.92
C HIS A 502 15.26 15.61 4.47
N THR A 503 14.40 16.19 3.62
CA THR A 503 13.34 17.12 4.03
C THR A 503 12.02 16.44 4.37
N LYS A 504 11.86 15.12 4.15
CA LYS A 504 10.59 14.41 4.39
C LYS A 504 10.13 14.46 5.84
N GLY A 505 8.88 14.80 6.10
CA GLY A 505 8.27 14.76 7.43
C GLY A 505 6.83 14.25 7.38
N ASP A 506 6.28 13.85 8.53
CA ASP A 506 4.90 13.35 8.64
C ASP A 506 3.84 14.39 8.24
N ASP A 507 4.20 15.66 8.29
CA ASP A 507 3.37 16.83 7.98
C ASP A 507 3.52 17.31 6.52
N TRP A 508 4.37 16.65 5.73
CA TRP A 508 4.58 17.00 4.33
C TRP A 508 3.49 16.39 3.45
N THR A 509 2.74 17.24 2.74
CA THR A 509 1.60 16.84 1.89
C THR A 509 1.72 17.38 0.47
N VAL A 510 1.89 16.45 -0.48
CA VAL A 510 1.61 16.60 -1.91
C VAL A 510 0.57 15.54 -2.31
N GLU A 511 0.00 15.68 -3.51
CA GLU A 511 -0.89 14.66 -4.09
C GLU A 511 -0.22 13.28 -4.06
N GLN A 512 -1.02 12.22 -3.86
CA GLN A 512 -0.51 10.88 -3.61
C GLN A 512 0.36 10.37 -4.77
N ASP A 513 -0.12 10.48 -6.00
CA ASP A 513 0.59 10.03 -7.22
C ASP A 513 1.99 10.70 -7.32
N LEU A 514 2.07 11.98 -6.97
CA LEU A 514 3.33 12.73 -6.98
C LEU A 514 4.29 12.28 -5.87
N ARG A 515 3.75 11.93 -4.70
CA ARG A 515 4.53 11.40 -3.58
C ARG A 515 5.17 10.05 -3.93
N GLU A 516 4.39 9.14 -4.50
CA GLU A 516 4.82 7.78 -4.85
C GLU A 516 5.96 7.82 -5.86
N GLU A 517 5.88 8.68 -6.88
CA GLU A 517 6.96 8.87 -7.84
C GLU A 517 8.23 9.47 -7.21
N TRP A 518 8.08 10.50 -6.37
CA TRP A 518 9.24 11.07 -5.67
C TRP A 518 9.87 10.08 -4.69
N GLU A 519 9.08 9.17 -4.12
CA GLU A 519 9.57 8.04 -3.34
C GLU A 519 10.35 7.05 -4.21
N SER A 520 9.85 6.69 -5.39
CA SER A 520 10.57 5.86 -6.37
C SER A 520 11.90 6.49 -6.78
N GLU A 521 11.91 7.80 -7.12
CA GLU A 521 13.13 8.51 -7.50
C GLU A 521 14.18 8.57 -6.38
N VAL A 522 13.76 8.76 -5.14
CA VAL A 522 14.67 8.72 -3.98
C VAL A 522 15.21 7.31 -3.77
N ALA A 523 14.34 6.30 -3.83
CA ALA A 523 14.73 4.89 -3.63
C ALA A 523 15.70 4.37 -4.69
N ARG A 524 15.71 4.94 -5.91
CA ARG A 524 16.73 4.64 -6.92
C ARG A 524 18.14 5.13 -6.54
N ARG A 525 18.27 6.13 -5.66
CA ARG A 525 19.53 6.83 -5.37
C ARG A 525 20.17 6.45 -4.04
N THR A 526 19.38 6.06 -3.04
CA THR A 526 19.91 5.74 -1.71
C THR A 526 19.44 4.35 -1.25
N PRO A 527 20.31 3.58 -0.58
CA PRO A 527 19.94 2.30 0.05
C PRO A 527 19.10 2.48 1.32
N LEU A 528 18.87 3.72 1.78
CA LEU A 528 18.00 3.99 2.92
C LEU A 528 16.54 3.86 2.52
N ASP A 529 15.76 3.12 3.31
CA ASP A 529 14.33 3.01 3.07
C ASP A 529 13.60 4.33 3.39
N SER A 530 12.37 4.47 2.88
CA SER A 530 11.59 5.70 3.05
C SER A 530 11.23 6.00 4.50
N VAL A 531 11.10 4.97 5.34
CA VAL A 531 10.75 5.09 6.76
C VAL A 531 11.95 5.65 7.53
N ASP A 532 13.15 5.14 7.27
CA ASP A 532 14.38 5.60 7.90
C ASP A 532 14.70 7.04 7.51
N LEU A 533 14.51 7.41 6.23
CA LEU A 533 14.65 8.80 5.77
C LEU A 533 13.68 9.76 6.49
N VAL A 534 12.40 9.39 6.65
CA VAL A 534 11.42 10.17 7.42
C VAL A 534 11.84 10.30 8.88
N ARG A 535 12.35 9.21 9.47
CA ARG A 535 12.87 9.18 10.85
C ARG A 535 14.19 9.94 11.02
N GLY A 536 14.84 10.36 9.93
CA GLY A 536 16.02 11.21 9.91
C GLY A 536 17.35 10.46 9.79
N ALA A 537 17.36 9.24 9.25
CA ALA A 537 18.57 8.62 8.73
C ALA A 537 19.11 9.49 7.59
N ALA A 538 20.44 9.58 7.46
CA ALA A 538 21.06 10.34 6.40
C ALA A 538 22.10 9.54 5.63
N ASP A 539 22.08 9.69 4.30
CA ASP A 539 23.06 9.07 3.42
C ASP A 539 24.30 9.98 3.30
N VAL A 540 25.30 9.64 4.12
CA VAL A 540 26.59 10.35 4.22
C VAL A 540 27.37 10.25 2.90
N THR A 541 27.34 9.09 2.23
CA THR A 541 28.07 8.85 0.99
C THR A 541 27.44 9.62 -0.16
N TRP A 542 26.10 9.64 -0.24
CA TRP A 542 25.37 10.43 -1.23
C TRP A 542 25.65 11.93 -1.05
N TYR A 543 25.62 12.44 0.19
CA TYR A 543 25.96 13.84 0.46
C TYR A 543 27.38 14.19 -0.02
N ARG A 544 28.38 13.35 0.31
CA ARG A 544 29.77 13.59 -0.11
C ARG A 544 29.89 13.62 -1.64
N THR A 545 29.26 12.67 -2.32
CA THR A 545 29.24 12.61 -3.80
C THR A 545 28.62 13.87 -4.41
N VAL A 546 27.50 14.33 -3.85
CA VAL A 546 26.82 15.57 -4.26
C VAL A 546 27.73 16.79 -4.08
N VAL A 547 28.37 16.94 -2.92
CA VAL A 547 29.23 18.10 -2.63
C VAL A 547 30.52 18.06 -3.46
N GLU A 548 31.11 16.89 -3.70
CA GLU A 548 32.26 16.71 -4.57
C GLU A 548 31.97 17.10 -6.02
N THR A 549 30.77 16.79 -6.51
CA THR A 549 30.36 17.08 -7.90
C THR A 549 29.90 18.53 -8.08
N LEU A 550 29.00 19.00 -7.21
CA LEU A 550 28.35 20.31 -7.33
C LEU A 550 29.20 21.45 -6.76
N GLY A 551 30.00 21.16 -5.73
CA GLY A 551 30.75 22.14 -4.95
C GLY A 551 29.93 22.78 -3.82
N THR A 552 30.60 23.15 -2.73
CA THR A 552 29.97 23.66 -1.49
C THR A 552 29.17 24.94 -1.70
N GLU A 553 29.66 25.90 -2.49
CA GLU A 553 28.97 27.19 -2.69
C GLU A 553 27.61 27.02 -3.40
N ARG A 554 27.58 26.17 -4.44
CA ARG A 554 26.36 25.87 -5.20
C ARG A 554 25.39 25.03 -4.38
N PHE A 555 25.90 24.07 -3.59
CA PHE A 555 25.07 23.32 -2.64
C PHE A 555 24.44 24.24 -1.58
N ASP A 556 25.20 25.22 -1.05
CA ASP A 556 24.66 26.20 -0.09
C ASP A 556 23.60 27.12 -0.72
N ALA A 557 23.73 27.43 -2.02
CA ALA A 557 22.69 28.15 -2.76
C ALA A 557 21.40 27.32 -2.87
N LEU A 558 21.53 26.01 -3.15
CA LEU A 558 20.43 25.06 -3.21
C LEU A 558 19.77 24.87 -1.82
N LEU A 559 20.56 24.76 -0.76
CA LEU A 559 20.08 24.57 0.61
C LEU A 559 19.16 25.72 1.06
N LYS A 560 19.39 26.95 0.59
CA LYS A 560 18.49 28.10 0.83
C LYS A 560 17.10 27.94 0.18
N ALA A 561 16.99 27.11 -0.84
CA ALA A 561 15.73 26.75 -1.48
C ALA A 561 15.03 25.54 -0.81
N ALA A 562 15.71 24.79 0.08
CA ALA A 562 15.17 23.61 0.79
C ALA A 562 13.83 23.83 1.47
N LYS A 563 13.56 25.05 1.92
CA LYS A 563 12.25 25.46 2.48
C LYS A 563 11.07 25.19 1.55
N TYR A 564 11.29 25.05 0.24
CA TYR A 564 10.25 24.75 -0.75
C TYR A 564 9.94 23.26 -0.89
N ALA A 565 10.83 22.39 -0.40
CA ALA A 565 10.66 20.93 -0.40
C ALA A 565 9.93 20.38 0.84
N SER A 566 9.66 21.19 1.88
CA SER A 566 9.04 20.73 3.13
C SER A 566 8.20 21.80 3.85
N SER A 567 7.30 21.34 4.73
CA SER A 567 6.74 22.11 5.85
C SER A 567 7.84 22.46 6.88
N SER A 568 7.58 23.36 7.82
CA SER A 568 8.62 24.11 8.54
C SER A 568 9.70 23.28 9.29
N GLY A 569 9.44 22.03 9.65
CA GLY A 569 10.41 21.18 10.36
C GLY A 569 11.47 20.52 9.47
N GLY A 570 11.05 19.85 8.38
CA GLY A 570 11.94 19.00 7.58
C GLY A 570 13.11 19.74 6.93
N HIS A 571 12.90 20.96 6.41
CA HIS A 571 14.00 21.75 5.85
C HIS A 571 15.04 22.19 6.89
N LYS A 572 14.62 22.48 8.13
CA LYS A 572 15.57 22.81 9.21
C LYS A 572 16.39 21.62 9.65
N ARG A 573 15.81 20.43 9.60
CA ARG A 573 16.55 19.18 9.82
C ARG A 573 17.56 18.93 8.71
N ALA A 574 17.17 19.08 7.43
CA ALA A 574 18.07 18.95 6.30
C ALA A 574 19.23 19.98 6.35
N GLU A 575 18.94 21.24 6.72
CA GLU A 575 19.96 22.26 6.98
C GLU A 575 20.93 21.81 8.08
N LEU A 576 20.42 21.35 9.23
CA LEU A 576 21.24 20.86 10.35
C LEU A 576 22.11 19.66 9.94
N PHE A 577 21.57 18.73 9.16
CA PHE A 577 22.31 17.56 8.69
C PHE A 577 23.42 17.96 7.72
N ALA A 578 23.13 18.84 6.76
CA ALA A 578 24.14 19.37 5.85
C ALA A 578 25.24 20.15 6.59
N GLU A 579 24.88 20.95 7.61
CA GLU A 579 25.86 21.66 8.44
C GLU A 579 26.72 20.70 9.28
N ALA A 580 26.12 19.65 9.85
CA ALA A 580 26.83 18.62 10.60
C ALA A 580 27.81 17.87 9.69
N LEU A 581 27.35 17.40 8.53
CA LEU A 581 28.18 16.69 7.54
C LEU A 581 29.34 17.54 7.01
N ALA A 582 29.12 18.84 6.83
CA ALA A 582 30.15 19.80 6.45
C ALA A 582 31.13 20.14 7.59
N GLY A 583 30.90 19.65 8.82
CA GLY A 583 31.72 19.98 9.99
C GLY A 583 31.55 21.43 10.47
N ARG A 584 30.47 22.12 10.08
CA ARG A 584 30.18 23.51 10.48
C ARG A 584 29.51 23.61 11.86
N VAL A 585 29.02 22.50 12.40
CA VAL A 585 28.45 22.38 13.74
C VAL A 585 29.32 21.46 14.59
N THR A 586 29.54 21.83 15.84
CA THR A 586 30.41 21.08 16.75
C THR A 586 29.64 20.05 17.59
N VAL A 587 30.34 19.00 18.02
CA VAL A 587 29.83 17.97 18.94
C VAL A 587 29.31 18.62 20.24
N THR A 588 30.02 19.63 20.76
CA THR A 588 29.65 20.35 21.98
C THR A 588 28.32 21.10 21.82
N GLU A 589 28.14 21.84 20.72
CA GLU A 589 26.89 22.56 20.47
C GLU A 589 25.68 21.62 20.35
N LEU A 590 25.85 20.45 19.72
CA LEU A 590 24.80 19.44 19.64
C LEU A 590 24.50 18.83 21.02
N ALA A 591 25.54 18.48 21.79
CA ALA A 591 25.38 17.96 23.14
C ALA A 591 24.66 18.96 24.07
N ASP A 592 24.97 20.26 23.96
CA ASP A 592 24.29 21.32 24.73
C ASP A 592 22.81 21.44 24.33
N ARG A 593 22.48 21.35 23.04
CA ARG A 593 21.08 21.34 22.57
C ARG A 593 20.33 20.08 23.04
N MET A 594 21.00 18.93 23.06
CA MET A 594 20.45 17.67 23.58
C MET A 594 20.15 17.78 25.07
N ALA A 595 21.07 18.33 25.87
CA ALA A 595 20.90 18.49 27.31
C ALA A 595 19.86 19.56 27.68
N ALA A 596 19.93 20.73 27.06
CA ALA A 596 19.10 21.88 27.44
C ALA A 596 17.66 21.79 26.91
N LYS A 597 17.47 21.28 25.68
CA LYS A 597 16.16 21.30 24.99
C LYS A 597 15.63 19.91 24.66
N ARG A 598 16.37 18.84 24.97
CA ARG A 598 16.07 17.47 24.50
C ARG A 598 15.80 17.43 22.98
N HIS A 599 16.60 18.20 22.24
CA HIS A 599 16.39 18.43 20.81
C HIS A 599 16.73 17.17 20.00
N GLN A 600 15.71 16.46 19.52
CA GLN A 600 15.87 15.14 18.89
C GLN A 600 16.66 15.19 17.57
N ASP A 601 16.51 16.24 16.76
CA ASP A 601 17.30 16.34 15.53
C ASP A 601 18.79 16.59 15.80
N SER A 602 19.14 17.14 16.96
CA SER A 602 20.54 17.20 17.40
C SER A 602 21.08 15.83 17.82
N VAL A 603 20.23 14.95 18.38
CA VAL A 603 20.58 13.54 18.64
C VAL A 603 20.91 12.84 17.32
N ARG A 604 20.04 13.00 16.30
CA ARG A 604 20.22 12.40 14.97
C ARG A 604 21.45 12.95 14.24
N ALA A 605 21.73 14.25 14.37
CA ALA A 605 22.85 14.92 13.71
C ALA A 605 24.21 14.67 14.38
N LEU A 606 24.25 14.26 15.66
CA LEU A 606 25.51 14.02 16.39
C LEU A 606 26.40 12.99 15.68
N GLY A 607 25.78 11.96 15.10
CA GLY A 607 26.48 10.94 14.33
C GLY A 607 27.02 11.42 12.99
N LEU A 608 26.50 12.52 12.44
CA LEU A 608 26.85 13.02 11.11
C LEU A 608 28.07 13.94 11.09
N VAL A 609 28.49 14.47 12.24
CA VAL A 609 29.68 15.32 12.33
C VAL A 609 30.92 14.48 11.97
N PRO A 610 31.87 14.97 11.15
CA PRO A 610 33.11 14.24 10.86
C PRO A 610 33.83 13.75 12.14
N LEU A 611 34.33 12.52 12.12
CA LEU A 611 35.01 11.88 13.25
C LEU A 611 36.49 12.25 13.27
N ALA A 612 37.02 12.50 14.47
CA ALA A 612 38.46 12.75 14.66
C ALA A 612 39.25 11.45 14.82
N ASP A 613 38.80 10.56 15.71
CA ASP A 613 39.45 9.29 16.03
C ASP A 613 38.45 8.26 16.65
N GLN A 614 38.96 7.09 17.04
CA GLN A 614 38.18 6.03 17.69
C GLN A 614 37.68 6.41 19.09
N ALA A 615 38.38 7.29 19.80
CA ALA A 615 37.95 7.75 21.13
C ALA A 615 36.74 8.70 21.02
N ASP A 616 36.72 9.54 19.99
CA ASP A 616 35.59 10.38 19.63
C ASP A 616 34.37 9.54 19.21
N LEU A 617 34.57 8.47 18.44
CA LEU A 617 33.51 7.51 18.09
C LEU A 617 32.85 6.92 19.35
N LEU A 618 33.65 6.40 20.28
CA LEU A 618 33.15 5.84 21.54
C LEU A 618 32.42 6.89 22.37
N ARG A 619 32.99 8.09 22.52
CA ARG A 619 32.36 9.19 23.27
C ARG A 619 30.99 9.55 22.71
N ARG A 620 30.84 9.62 21.38
CA ARG A 620 29.55 9.94 20.74
C ARG A 620 28.54 8.81 20.92
N TYR A 621 28.99 7.55 20.81
CA TYR A 621 28.15 6.39 21.12
C TYR A 621 27.61 6.46 22.57
N GLU A 622 28.47 6.73 23.55
CA GLU A 622 28.07 6.86 24.96
C GLU A 622 27.05 7.99 25.17
N LEU A 623 27.25 9.15 24.52
CA LEU A 623 26.32 10.28 24.57
C LEU A 623 24.93 9.92 24.02
N LEU A 624 24.88 9.20 22.90
CA LEU A 624 23.63 8.72 22.30
C LEU A 624 22.95 7.68 23.19
N ALA A 625 23.69 6.68 23.66
CA ALA A 625 23.17 5.62 24.53
C ALA A 625 22.62 6.18 25.86
N GLY A 626 23.27 7.21 26.41
CA GLY A 626 22.86 7.88 27.64
C GLY A 626 21.63 8.78 27.52
N PHE A 627 21.22 9.16 26.30
CA PHE A 627 20.16 10.16 26.10
C PHE A 627 18.82 9.72 26.71
N VAL A 628 18.28 8.55 26.34
CA VAL A 628 16.96 8.08 26.86
C VAL A 628 17.04 7.74 28.35
N ALA A 629 18.15 7.18 28.81
CA ALA A 629 18.32 6.78 30.21
C ALA A 629 18.30 7.97 31.19
N SER A 630 18.66 9.17 30.71
CA SER A 630 18.74 10.39 31.51
C SER A 630 17.39 10.98 31.96
N ASP A 631 16.25 10.56 31.39
CA ASP A 631 14.92 11.04 31.81
C ASP A 631 13.89 9.90 31.95
N ARG A 632 13.60 9.53 33.19
CA ARG A 632 12.58 8.52 33.54
C ARG A 632 11.17 9.10 33.74
N SER A 633 11.02 10.43 33.71
CA SER A 633 9.78 11.15 34.03
C SER A 633 8.88 11.37 32.81
N SER A 634 9.43 11.33 31.61
CA SER A 634 8.69 11.52 30.35
C SER A 634 7.63 10.44 30.09
N GLY A 635 6.52 10.82 29.45
CA GLY A 635 5.45 9.89 29.03
C GLY A 635 5.93 8.85 28.01
N SER A 636 5.20 7.74 27.87
CA SER A 636 5.56 6.60 27.01
C SER A 636 5.77 6.99 25.53
N GLN A 637 4.90 7.85 24.99
CA GLN A 637 5.00 8.32 23.60
C GLN A 637 6.26 9.15 23.34
N ARG A 638 6.62 10.05 24.28
CA ARG A 638 7.85 10.85 24.18
C ARG A 638 9.09 9.97 24.28
N ARG A 639 9.11 9.00 25.19
CA ARG A 639 10.20 8.03 25.30
C ARG A 639 10.38 7.23 24.01
N ALA A 640 9.30 6.76 23.37
CA ALA A 640 9.38 6.06 22.10
C ALA A 640 10.00 6.95 20.99
N SER A 641 9.59 8.21 20.91
CA SER A 641 10.13 9.19 19.96
C SER A 641 11.61 9.51 20.21
N GLU A 642 12.02 9.67 21.47
CA GLU A 642 13.42 9.88 21.85
C GLU A 642 14.29 8.64 21.61
N SER A 643 13.78 7.42 21.89
CA SER A 643 14.47 6.17 21.54
C SER A 643 14.68 6.03 20.04
N THR A 644 13.67 6.38 19.23
CA THR A 644 13.79 6.39 17.76
C THR A 644 14.88 7.38 17.32
N ALA A 645 14.96 8.56 17.93
CA ALA A 645 16.01 9.53 17.60
C ALA A 645 17.42 9.02 17.94
N VAL A 646 17.58 8.28 19.05
CA VAL A 646 18.85 7.65 19.43
C VAL A 646 19.23 6.53 18.46
N GLU A 647 18.29 5.66 18.12
CA GLU A 647 18.51 4.58 17.14
C GLU A 647 19.03 5.15 15.82
N ILE A 648 18.34 6.14 15.26
CA ILE A 648 18.75 6.82 14.04
C ILE A 648 20.10 7.55 14.20
N GLY A 649 20.35 8.18 15.35
CA GLY A 649 21.64 8.82 15.64
C GLY A 649 22.80 7.83 15.64
N MET A 650 22.58 6.62 16.17
CA MET A 650 23.57 5.53 16.16
C MET A 650 23.83 5.02 14.75
N GLU A 651 22.79 4.87 13.94
CA GLU A 651 22.98 4.45 12.56
C GLU A 651 23.71 5.50 11.72
N ASN A 652 23.38 6.78 11.90
CA ASN A 652 24.10 7.89 11.28
C ASN A 652 25.57 7.90 11.71
N LEU A 653 25.87 7.65 12.99
CA LEU A 653 27.23 7.53 13.51
C LEU A 653 27.98 6.37 12.86
N ALA A 654 27.35 5.21 12.73
CA ALA A 654 27.95 4.03 12.11
C ALA A 654 28.28 4.27 10.62
N ARG A 655 27.33 4.84 9.86
CA ARG A 655 27.54 5.20 8.45
C ARG A 655 28.65 6.24 8.30
N ALA A 656 28.70 7.26 9.16
CA ALA A 656 29.76 8.27 9.15
C ALA A 656 31.14 7.69 9.48
N ALA A 657 31.19 6.68 10.37
CA ALA A 657 32.39 5.91 10.71
C ALA A 657 32.81 4.90 9.63
N GLY A 658 32.03 4.74 8.56
CA GLY A 658 32.35 3.84 7.44
C GLY A 658 31.98 2.38 7.66
N TYR A 659 31.16 2.08 8.68
CA TYR A 659 30.60 0.74 8.84
C TYR A 659 29.57 0.47 7.73
N ARG A 660 29.67 -0.70 7.09
CA ARG A 660 28.74 -1.13 6.02
C ARG A 660 27.32 -1.33 6.52
N ASP A 661 27.19 -1.88 7.73
CA ASP A 661 25.92 -2.05 8.44
C ASP A 661 26.02 -1.32 9.79
N PRO A 662 25.08 -0.42 10.11
CA PRO A 662 24.94 0.16 11.43
C PRO A 662 25.05 -0.79 12.61
N GLN A 663 24.55 -2.02 12.47
CA GLN A 663 24.62 -3.02 13.52
C GLN A 663 26.05 -3.44 13.84
N ARG A 664 26.99 -3.39 12.89
CA ARG A 664 28.40 -3.74 13.15
C ARG A 664 29.04 -2.79 14.17
N LEU A 665 28.75 -1.49 14.11
CA LEU A 665 29.20 -0.54 15.13
C LEU A 665 28.58 -0.89 16.49
N VAL A 666 27.27 -1.16 16.51
CA VAL A 666 26.57 -1.53 17.75
C VAL A 666 27.18 -2.78 18.35
N TRP A 667 27.51 -3.81 17.56
CA TRP A 667 28.18 -5.02 18.05
C TRP A 667 29.56 -4.72 18.63
N ALA A 668 30.37 -3.94 17.93
CA ALA A 668 31.70 -3.55 18.40
C ALA A 668 31.63 -2.80 19.74
N MET A 669 30.64 -1.92 19.91
CA MET A 669 30.47 -1.13 21.13
C MET A 669 29.80 -1.93 22.27
N GLU A 670 28.85 -2.82 21.95
CA GLU A 670 28.13 -3.63 22.94
C GLU A 670 28.91 -4.85 23.43
N ALA A 671 29.90 -5.34 22.66
CA ALA A 671 30.78 -6.44 23.06
C ALA A 671 31.40 -6.20 24.45
N ALA A 672 31.83 -4.97 24.73
CA ALA A 672 32.37 -4.58 26.03
C ALA A 672 31.33 -4.64 27.17
N ALA A 673 30.06 -4.35 26.88
CA ALA A 673 28.97 -4.32 27.86
C ALA A 673 28.44 -5.70 28.27
N VAL A 674 28.80 -6.74 27.52
CA VAL A 674 28.44 -8.14 27.79
C VAL A 674 29.65 -9.03 28.09
N ALA A 675 30.85 -8.46 28.11
CA ALA A 675 32.10 -9.18 28.36
C ALA A 675 32.11 -9.90 29.73
N ASP A 676 31.42 -9.35 30.73
CA ASP A 676 31.25 -9.99 32.04
C ASP A 676 30.50 -11.32 31.96
N LEU A 677 29.50 -11.42 31.08
CA LEU A 677 28.73 -12.66 30.85
C LEU A 677 29.54 -13.74 30.14
N ALA A 678 30.64 -13.37 29.46
CA ALA A 678 31.59 -14.34 28.90
C ALA A 678 32.36 -15.09 30.00
N SER A 679 32.52 -14.46 31.17
CA SER A 679 33.27 -15.01 32.31
C SER A 679 32.41 -15.86 33.26
N GLY A 680 31.09 -15.88 33.08
CA GLY A 680 30.15 -16.67 33.88
C GLY A 680 28.81 -15.96 34.12
N PRO A 681 27.85 -16.63 34.77
CA PRO A 681 26.53 -16.06 35.07
C PRO A 681 26.61 -14.90 36.06
N VAL A 682 25.83 -13.85 35.80
CA VAL A 682 25.65 -12.74 36.74
C VAL A 682 24.55 -13.10 37.74
N VAL A 683 24.90 -13.18 39.02
CA VAL A 683 24.01 -13.66 40.08
C VAL A 683 23.54 -12.52 40.98
N VAL A 684 22.24 -12.49 41.26
CA VAL A 684 21.61 -11.62 42.27
C VAL A 684 20.91 -12.51 43.29
N ALA A 685 21.13 -12.27 44.59
CA ALA A 685 20.52 -13.04 45.66
C ALA A 685 19.90 -12.14 46.73
N ASP A 686 18.75 -12.57 47.28
CA ASP A 686 18.12 -12.01 48.47
C ASP A 686 17.58 -13.15 49.36
N GLY A 687 18.23 -13.34 50.50
CA GLY A 687 17.96 -14.45 51.43
C GLY A 687 18.12 -15.82 50.75
N ALA A 688 17.02 -16.57 50.67
CA ALA A 688 16.99 -17.89 50.04
C ALA A 688 16.66 -17.84 48.54
N LEU A 689 16.39 -16.67 47.95
CA LEU A 689 16.03 -16.49 46.54
C LEU A 689 17.26 -16.02 45.75
N GLU A 690 17.59 -16.74 44.68
CA GLU A 690 18.71 -16.43 43.79
C GLU A 690 18.19 -16.35 42.35
N ALA A 691 18.65 -15.36 41.60
CA ALA A 691 18.42 -15.25 40.16
C ALA A 691 19.75 -15.06 39.45
N SER A 692 20.04 -15.92 38.47
CA SER A 692 21.24 -15.86 37.65
C SER A 692 20.87 -15.51 36.21
N LEU A 693 21.70 -14.67 35.57
CA LEU A 693 21.60 -14.33 34.15
C LEU A 693 22.82 -14.89 33.43
N ALA A 694 22.58 -15.77 32.45
CA ALA A 694 23.61 -16.36 31.59
C ALA A 694 23.23 -16.24 30.12
N VAL A 695 24.20 -16.42 29.23
CA VAL A 695 23.96 -16.64 27.80
C VAL A 695 24.08 -18.13 27.53
N VAL A 696 23.02 -18.75 27.02
CA VAL A 696 22.97 -20.15 26.63
C VAL A 696 22.48 -20.20 25.19
N ASP A 697 23.24 -20.83 24.29
CA ASP A 697 22.95 -20.94 22.86
C ASP A 697 22.60 -19.59 22.20
N GLY A 698 23.38 -18.54 22.53
CA GLY A 698 23.18 -17.19 22.01
C GLY A 698 21.96 -16.45 22.58
N ALA A 699 21.23 -17.04 23.52
CA ALA A 699 20.04 -16.45 24.15
C ALA A 699 20.28 -16.12 25.64
N PRO A 700 19.82 -14.96 26.13
CA PRO A 700 19.90 -14.64 27.55
C PRO A 700 18.82 -15.39 28.36
N VAL A 701 19.28 -16.24 29.27
CA VAL A 701 18.45 -17.05 30.15
C VAL A 701 18.54 -16.49 31.56
N ILE A 702 17.36 -16.29 32.19
CA ILE A 702 17.29 -16.05 33.64
C ILE A 702 16.83 -17.33 34.29
N GLU A 703 17.66 -17.89 35.17
CA GLU A 703 17.25 -18.96 36.06
C GLU A 703 16.97 -18.37 37.45
N VAL A 704 15.91 -18.86 38.09
CA VAL A 704 15.53 -18.42 39.44
C VAL A 704 15.43 -19.64 40.32
N GLN A 705 16.09 -19.62 41.48
CA GLN A 705 16.06 -20.69 42.46
C GLN A 705 15.69 -20.14 43.83
N ARG A 706 15.00 -20.95 44.64
CA ARG A 706 14.73 -20.67 46.05
C ARG A 706 15.13 -21.86 46.91
N ALA A 707 16.09 -21.68 47.81
CA ALA A 707 16.63 -22.74 48.67
C ALA A 707 16.98 -24.02 47.88
N GLY A 708 17.62 -23.87 46.72
CA GLY A 708 18.01 -24.96 45.82
C GLY A 708 16.88 -25.55 44.94
N LYS A 709 15.66 -24.99 44.96
CA LYS A 709 14.56 -25.41 44.06
C LYS A 709 14.31 -24.38 42.96
N ALA A 710 14.29 -24.82 41.70
CA ALA A 710 14.00 -23.97 40.54
C ALA A 710 12.57 -23.39 40.57
N LEU A 711 12.43 -22.13 40.18
CA LEU A 711 11.17 -21.39 40.05
C LEU A 711 10.96 -20.92 38.61
N LYS A 712 9.71 -20.90 38.15
CA LYS A 712 9.35 -20.43 36.79
C LYS A 712 9.59 -18.93 36.55
N SER A 713 9.61 -18.11 37.60
CA SER A 713 9.83 -16.66 37.48
C SER A 713 10.19 -16.05 38.85
N VAL A 714 10.79 -14.85 38.84
CA VAL A 714 11.03 -14.09 40.08
C VAL A 714 9.68 -13.76 40.74
N PRO A 715 9.47 -14.13 42.03
CA PRO A 715 8.24 -13.88 42.78
C PRO A 715 7.81 -12.40 42.78
N ARG A 716 6.49 -12.14 42.79
CA ARG A 716 5.94 -10.77 42.79
C ARG A 716 6.48 -9.88 43.90
N SER A 717 6.80 -10.43 45.08
CA SER A 717 7.35 -9.67 46.21
C SER A 717 8.74 -9.08 45.95
N HIS A 718 9.53 -9.71 45.07
CA HIS A 718 10.91 -9.28 44.73
C HIS A 718 10.97 -8.69 43.32
N ALA A 719 9.84 -8.61 42.61
CA ALA A 719 9.77 -8.07 41.25
C ALA A 719 10.07 -6.56 41.18
N LYS A 720 9.88 -5.84 42.29
CA LYS A 720 10.17 -4.39 42.43
C LYS A 720 11.50 -4.12 43.15
N ASP A 721 12.20 -5.16 43.60
CA ASP A 721 13.53 -4.98 44.17
C ASP A 721 14.49 -4.42 43.10
N PRO A 722 15.29 -3.38 43.40
CA PRO A 722 16.16 -2.76 42.41
C PRO A 722 17.12 -3.73 41.70
N ALA A 723 17.66 -4.72 42.41
CA ALA A 723 18.64 -5.65 41.84
C ALA A 723 17.97 -6.68 40.91
N PHE A 724 16.84 -7.26 41.34
CA PHE A 724 16.07 -8.18 40.48
C PHE A 724 15.42 -7.47 39.28
N ALA A 725 14.95 -6.23 39.47
CA ALA A 725 14.41 -5.41 38.39
C ALA A 725 15.49 -5.08 37.36
N ALA A 726 16.69 -4.67 37.80
CA ALA A 726 17.83 -4.40 36.92
C ALA A 726 18.26 -5.65 36.14
N LEU A 727 18.28 -6.82 36.78
CA LEU A 727 18.61 -8.10 36.13
C LEU A 727 17.59 -8.46 35.02
N ARG A 728 16.28 -8.29 35.30
CA ARG A 728 15.20 -8.51 34.32
C ARG A 728 15.25 -7.53 33.15
N GLU A 729 15.52 -6.25 33.45
CA GLU A 729 15.67 -5.22 32.43
C GLU A 729 16.87 -5.52 31.53
N ARG A 730 18.01 -5.90 32.12
CA ARG A 730 19.21 -6.33 31.38
C ARG A 730 18.90 -7.52 30.48
N ALA A 731 18.24 -8.56 30.98
CA ALA A 731 17.86 -9.70 30.14
C ALA A 731 16.90 -9.32 29.00
N THR A 732 16.00 -8.37 29.24
CA THR A 732 15.09 -7.87 28.19
C THR A 732 15.86 -7.14 27.10
N ARG A 733 16.81 -6.26 27.47
CA ARG A 733 17.71 -5.59 26.52
C ARG A 733 18.53 -6.60 25.71
N LEU A 734 19.10 -7.61 26.37
CA LEU A 734 19.86 -8.68 25.70
C LEU A 734 19.01 -9.49 24.72
N ARG A 735 17.72 -9.75 25.03
CA ARG A 735 16.80 -10.44 24.08
C ARG A 735 16.54 -9.60 22.85
N GLN A 736 16.36 -8.29 23.03
CA GLN A 736 16.16 -7.36 21.93
C GLN A 736 17.44 -7.25 21.08
N GLN A 737 18.62 -7.20 21.70
CA GLN A 737 19.92 -7.23 21.03
C GLN A 737 20.08 -8.52 20.20
N ALA A 738 19.90 -9.68 20.82
CA ALA A 738 19.95 -10.98 20.14
C ALA A 738 18.99 -11.07 18.94
N SER A 739 17.77 -10.54 19.08
CA SER A 739 16.82 -10.50 17.96
C SER A 739 17.24 -9.58 16.82
N ARG A 740 17.88 -8.43 17.10
CA ARG A 740 18.41 -7.53 16.05
C ARG A 740 19.63 -8.14 15.36
N MET A 741 20.53 -8.71 16.14
CA MET A 741 21.72 -9.45 15.68
C MET A 741 21.33 -10.55 14.69
N ARG A 742 20.36 -11.40 15.02
CA ARG A 742 19.85 -12.45 14.11
C ARG A 742 19.38 -11.87 12.76
N LYS A 743 18.58 -10.79 12.79
CA LYS A 743 18.07 -10.16 11.56
C LYS A 743 19.19 -9.59 10.70
N SER A 744 20.21 -8.99 11.30
CA SER A 744 21.36 -8.47 10.57
C SER A 744 22.23 -9.60 9.98
N LEU A 745 22.43 -10.72 10.69
CA LEU A 745 23.10 -11.91 10.13
C LEU A 745 22.33 -12.49 8.92
N GLU A 746 20.99 -12.56 9.00
CA GLU A 746 20.17 -12.97 7.86
C GLU A 746 20.30 -11.97 6.69
N GLY A 747 20.23 -10.67 6.97
CA GLY A 747 20.44 -9.61 5.98
C GLY A 747 21.80 -9.73 5.28
N ALA A 748 22.88 -9.98 6.02
CA ALA A 748 24.22 -10.16 5.48
C ALA A 748 24.33 -11.42 4.59
N CYS A 749 23.61 -12.50 4.93
CA CYS A 749 23.51 -13.70 4.08
C CYS A 749 22.79 -13.40 2.75
N VAL A 750 21.65 -12.72 2.83
CA VAL A 750 20.81 -12.34 1.66
C VAL A 750 21.55 -11.37 0.74
N ALA A 751 22.18 -10.34 1.30
CA ALA A 751 22.97 -9.37 0.55
C ALA A 751 24.31 -9.95 0.06
N GLY A 752 24.78 -11.04 0.66
CA GLY A 752 26.09 -11.63 0.36
C GLY A 752 27.25 -10.74 0.80
N GLU A 753 27.13 -10.10 1.95
CA GLU A 753 28.15 -9.19 2.46
C GLU A 753 29.43 -9.94 2.88
N PRO A 754 30.62 -9.52 2.42
CA PRO A 754 31.88 -10.09 2.89
C PRO A 754 32.30 -9.51 4.25
N PHE A 755 32.82 -10.39 5.09
CA PHE A 755 33.49 -10.11 6.35
C PHE A 755 34.99 -10.34 6.19
N THR A 756 35.78 -9.42 6.73
CA THR A 756 37.22 -9.58 6.89
C THR A 756 37.54 -10.56 8.02
N THR A 757 38.77 -11.06 8.04
CA THR A 757 39.21 -12.01 9.07
C THR A 757 39.19 -11.37 10.47
N GLU A 758 39.50 -10.08 10.55
CA GLU A 758 39.41 -9.28 11.77
C GLU A 758 37.96 -9.15 12.26
N GLU A 759 37.01 -8.83 11.37
CA GLU A 759 35.59 -8.75 11.71
C GLU A 759 35.06 -10.10 12.21
N VAL A 760 35.43 -11.21 11.57
CA VAL A 760 35.05 -12.55 12.04
C VAL A 760 35.60 -12.82 13.44
N ALA A 761 36.83 -12.40 13.74
CA ALA A 761 37.41 -12.54 15.08
C ALA A 761 36.67 -11.69 16.13
N GLU A 762 36.23 -10.48 15.78
CA GLU A 762 35.42 -9.63 16.66
C GLU A 762 34.05 -10.26 16.95
N LEU A 763 33.37 -10.78 15.91
CA LEU A 763 32.09 -11.49 16.06
C LEU A 763 32.24 -12.74 16.94
N HIS A 764 33.34 -13.47 16.77
CA HIS A 764 33.66 -14.65 17.57
C HIS A 764 33.97 -14.30 19.04
N GLY A 765 34.44 -13.09 19.31
CA GLY A 765 34.63 -12.57 20.67
C GLY A 765 33.33 -12.20 21.39
N HIS A 766 32.22 -12.05 20.67
CA HIS A 766 30.97 -11.54 21.22
C HIS A 766 30.07 -12.67 21.79
N PRO A 767 29.72 -12.69 23.09
CA PRO A 767 29.01 -13.80 23.75
C PRO A 767 27.66 -14.19 23.15
N LEU A 768 26.89 -13.23 22.64
CA LEU A 768 25.61 -13.52 21.96
C LEU A 768 25.78 -13.96 20.50
N LEU A 769 26.80 -13.47 19.79
CA LEU A 769 26.95 -13.67 18.35
C LEU A 769 27.75 -14.94 18.05
N ARG A 770 28.76 -15.27 18.87
CA ARG A 770 29.57 -16.46 18.68
C ARG A 770 28.75 -17.74 18.53
N PRO A 771 27.81 -18.08 19.44
CA PRO A 771 27.02 -19.30 19.29
C PRO A 771 26.16 -19.27 18.01
N MET A 772 25.56 -18.12 17.69
CA MET A 772 24.77 -17.96 16.47
C MET A 772 25.63 -18.15 15.21
N LEU A 773 26.84 -17.61 15.20
CA LEU A 773 27.76 -17.69 14.08
C LEU A 773 28.24 -19.14 13.85
N GLN A 774 28.53 -19.89 14.92
CA GLN A 774 28.97 -21.29 14.84
C GLN A 774 27.91 -22.25 14.27
N ASP A 775 26.62 -21.90 14.41
CA ASP A 775 25.51 -22.64 13.80
C ASP A 775 25.24 -22.25 12.33
N LEU A 776 25.91 -21.22 11.82
CA LEU A 776 25.82 -20.79 10.42
C LEU A 776 26.91 -21.41 9.56
N ILE A 777 26.62 -21.51 8.27
CA ILE A 777 27.57 -21.96 7.25
C ILE A 777 28.22 -20.71 6.63
N GLY A 778 29.54 -20.68 6.58
CA GLY A 778 30.34 -19.69 5.87
C GLY A 778 30.82 -20.20 4.51
N VAL A 779 31.18 -19.27 3.63
CA VAL A 779 31.87 -19.55 2.37
C VAL A 779 33.08 -18.62 2.24
N ASP A 780 34.24 -19.18 1.92
CA ASP A 780 35.47 -18.39 1.74
C ASP A 780 35.62 -17.85 0.30
N GLY A 781 36.71 -17.11 0.04
CA GLY A 781 36.98 -16.51 -1.27
C GLY A 781 37.28 -17.52 -2.38
N GLU A 782 37.53 -18.79 -2.04
CA GLU A 782 37.71 -19.90 -2.99
C GLU A 782 36.39 -20.67 -3.24
N GLY A 783 35.31 -20.32 -2.55
CA GLY A 783 34.01 -20.97 -2.69
C GLY A 783 33.86 -22.23 -1.83
N ARG A 784 34.75 -22.48 -0.87
CA ARG A 784 34.65 -23.63 0.05
C ARG A 784 33.68 -23.30 1.17
N CYS A 785 32.75 -24.21 1.42
CA CYS A 785 31.68 -24.04 2.41
C CYS A 785 31.97 -24.84 3.69
N GLY A 786 31.54 -24.33 4.83
CA GLY A 786 31.63 -25.06 6.11
C GLY A 786 31.04 -24.27 7.27
N PHE A 787 30.77 -24.93 8.39
CA PHE A 787 30.32 -24.27 9.62
C PHE A 787 31.44 -23.42 10.21
N PHE A 788 31.11 -22.26 10.78
CA PHE A 788 32.14 -21.47 11.49
C PHE A 788 32.71 -22.26 12.68
N GLY A 789 34.04 -22.40 12.70
CA GLY A 789 34.75 -23.21 13.68
C GLY A 789 34.86 -22.58 15.08
N GLU A 790 35.46 -23.33 16.00
CA GLU A 790 35.80 -22.85 17.36
C GLU A 790 36.95 -21.84 17.39
N ALA A 791 37.77 -21.81 16.34
CA ALA A 791 38.84 -20.83 16.19
C ALA A 791 38.40 -19.75 15.19
N PRO A 792 38.70 -18.46 15.43
CA PRO A 792 38.50 -17.42 14.44
C PRO A 792 39.20 -17.74 13.12
N GLY A 793 38.52 -17.50 12.00
CA GLY A 793 39.08 -17.73 10.67
C GLY A 793 39.19 -19.20 10.24
N THR A 794 38.45 -20.10 10.89
CA THR A 794 38.32 -21.50 10.43
C THR A 794 36.87 -21.86 10.10
N LEU A 795 36.71 -22.72 9.10
CA LEU A 795 35.45 -23.37 8.76
C LEU A 795 35.60 -24.89 8.95
N VAL A 796 34.50 -25.58 9.22
CA VAL A 796 34.42 -27.03 9.40
C VAL A 796 33.49 -27.59 8.33
N ASP A 797 34.01 -28.44 7.45
CA ASP A 797 33.23 -29.04 6.37
C ASP A 797 32.22 -30.08 6.88
N ALA A 798 31.49 -30.72 5.96
CA ALA A 798 30.50 -31.74 6.32
C ALA A 798 31.12 -33.05 6.84
N ALA A 799 32.40 -33.33 6.54
CA ALA A 799 33.13 -34.47 7.08
C ALA A 799 33.63 -34.22 8.52
N GLY A 800 33.64 -32.96 8.94
CA GLY A 800 34.12 -32.54 10.25
C GLY A 800 35.57 -32.06 10.24
N ASP A 801 36.18 -31.91 9.07
CA ASP A 801 37.55 -31.44 8.93
C ASP A 801 37.59 -29.90 8.94
N ALA A 802 38.43 -29.35 9.81
CA ALA A 802 38.60 -27.91 9.93
C ALA A 802 39.65 -27.38 8.96
N PHE A 803 39.31 -26.32 8.22
CA PHE A 803 40.22 -25.63 7.31
C PHE A 803 40.27 -24.12 7.57
N ALA A 804 41.41 -23.51 7.26
CA ALA A 804 41.58 -22.07 7.35
C ALA A 804 40.94 -21.37 6.14
N VAL A 805 40.26 -20.24 6.40
CA VAL A 805 39.60 -19.44 5.37
C VAL A 805 40.61 -18.78 4.44
N SER A 806 40.31 -18.76 3.14
CA SER A 806 41.10 -18.05 2.14
C SER A 806 40.37 -16.77 1.72
N GLY A 807 40.92 -15.60 2.07
CA GLY A 807 40.32 -14.30 1.75
C GLY A 807 39.08 -13.94 2.59
N PRO A 808 38.26 -12.97 2.12
CA PRO A 808 37.04 -12.56 2.82
C PRO A 808 36.01 -13.70 2.90
N VAL A 809 35.30 -13.77 4.02
CA VAL A 809 34.29 -14.81 4.28
C VAL A 809 32.89 -14.20 4.18
N ARG A 810 31.96 -14.92 3.58
CA ARG A 810 30.52 -14.56 3.60
C ARG A 810 29.76 -15.60 4.41
N ILE A 811 28.62 -15.20 4.97
CA ILE A 811 27.60 -16.19 5.38
C ILE A 811 27.05 -16.79 4.09
N ALA A 812 27.13 -18.11 3.94
CA ALA A 812 26.80 -18.79 2.69
C ALA A 812 25.31 -18.65 2.36
N HIS A 813 25.01 -18.18 1.15
CA HIS A 813 23.66 -18.25 0.59
C HIS A 813 23.41 -19.67 0.05
N PRO A 814 22.16 -20.19 -0.06
CA PRO A 814 21.88 -21.47 -0.70
C PRO A 814 22.50 -21.65 -2.09
N HIS A 815 22.65 -20.55 -2.83
CA HIS A 815 23.39 -20.56 -4.10
C HIS A 815 24.86 -20.98 -3.92
N ASP A 816 25.54 -20.47 -2.89
CA ASP A 816 26.92 -20.85 -2.58
C ASP A 816 27.01 -22.33 -2.18
N LEU A 817 26.02 -22.83 -1.43
CA LEU A 817 25.92 -24.25 -1.04
C LEU A 817 25.71 -25.16 -2.25
N LEU A 818 24.81 -24.77 -3.17
CA LEU A 818 24.60 -25.50 -4.42
C LEU A 818 25.88 -25.52 -5.26
N ALA A 819 26.57 -24.38 -5.36
CA ALA A 819 27.82 -24.27 -6.12
C ALA A 819 28.98 -25.07 -5.52
N SER A 820 29.01 -25.26 -4.19
CA SER A 820 30.05 -26.08 -3.54
C SER A 820 29.84 -27.59 -3.74
N GLY A 821 28.60 -28.02 -4.04
CA GLY A 821 28.25 -29.43 -4.19
C GLY A 821 28.08 -30.19 -2.87
N GLU A 822 28.19 -29.51 -1.72
CA GLU A 822 28.11 -30.12 -0.37
C GLU A 822 26.80 -29.79 0.36
N TRP A 823 25.82 -29.21 -0.35
CA TRP A 823 24.59 -28.74 0.26
C TRP A 823 23.81 -29.85 0.99
N PRO A 824 23.58 -31.05 0.39
CA PRO A 824 22.88 -32.13 1.08
C PRO A 824 23.63 -32.61 2.34
N GLU A 825 24.95 -32.71 2.28
CA GLU A 825 25.79 -33.20 3.38
C GLU A 825 25.78 -32.19 4.55
N LEU A 826 25.87 -30.90 4.26
CA LEU A 826 25.78 -29.84 5.27
C LEU A 826 24.38 -29.79 5.92
N GLN A 827 23.30 -30.00 5.15
CA GLN A 827 21.94 -30.15 5.67
C GLN A 827 21.81 -31.36 6.60
N HIS A 828 22.44 -32.48 6.24
CA HIS A 828 22.45 -33.68 7.06
C HIS A 828 23.14 -33.46 8.41
N VAL A 829 24.30 -32.77 8.41
CA VAL A 829 25.02 -32.43 9.65
C VAL A 829 24.15 -31.63 10.62
N LEU A 830 23.35 -30.68 10.14
CA LEU A 830 22.42 -29.90 10.98
C LEU A 830 21.42 -30.80 11.73
N PHE A 831 20.85 -31.80 11.04
CA PHE A 831 19.91 -32.75 11.64
C PHE A 831 20.60 -33.75 12.58
N ALA A 832 21.70 -34.36 12.13
CA ALA A 832 22.43 -35.37 12.88
C ALA A 832 22.97 -34.80 14.21
N ALA A 833 23.52 -33.58 14.17
CA ALA A 833 24.04 -32.90 15.35
C ALA A 833 22.96 -32.10 16.12
N ARG A 834 21.71 -32.07 15.64
CA ARG A 834 20.62 -31.24 16.18
C ARG A 834 20.99 -29.76 16.34
N ARG A 835 21.81 -29.24 15.43
CA ARG A 835 22.21 -27.82 15.40
C ARG A 835 21.07 -26.97 14.86
N ARG A 836 20.80 -25.82 15.51
CA ARG A 836 19.67 -24.95 15.15
C ARG A 836 20.21 -23.64 14.61
N GLN A 837 20.04 -23.43 13.31
CA GLN A 837 20.45 -22.20 12.67
C GLN A 837 19.66 -21.00 13.20
N PRO A 838 20.31 -19.84 13.38
CA PRO A 838 19.65 -18.61 13.84
C PRO A 838 18.45 -18.22 12.97
N PHE A 839 18.54 -18.44 11.66
CA PHE A 839 17.49 -18.21 10.67
C PHE A 839 17.51 -19.36 9.64
N ARG A 840 16.49 -19.44 8.79
CA ARG A 840 16.43 -20.44 7.72
C ARG A 840 17.51 -20.16 6.65
N GLN A 841 18.69 -20.79 6.79
CA GLN A 841 19.84 -20.65 5.87
C GLN A 841 19.95 -21.87 4.94
N ALA A 842 20.35 -23.04 5.45
CA ALA A 842 20.58 -24.24 4.64
C ALA A 842 19.28 -24.85 4.08
N PHE A 843 18.15 -24.51 4.68
CA PHE A 843 16.82 -24.92 4.22
C PHE A 843 16.05 -23.73 3.64
N ARG A 844 16.73 -22.75 3.06
CA ARG A 844 16.11 -21.62 2.38
C ARG A 844 15.82 -21.99 0.93
N GLU A 845 14.60 -21.71 0.46
CA GLU A 845 14.19 -21.88 -0.94
C GLU A 845 15.16 -21.14 -1.88
N LEU A 846 15.66 -21.87 -2.88
CA LEU A 846 16.55 -21.36 -3.93
C LEU A 846 15.81 -21.37 -5.26
N TYR A 847 15.92 -20.27 -6.00
CA TYR A 847 15.35 -20.13 -7.33
C TYR A 847 16.48 -19.95 -8.33
N VAL A 848 16.61 -20.92 -9.24
CA VAL A 848 17.57 -20.88 -10.35
C VAL A 848 16.86 -20.53 -11.66
N LEU A 849 17.63 -20.07 -12.65
CA LEU A 849 17.11 -19.82 -13.99
C LEU A 849 16.66 -21.12 -14.65
N THR A 850 15.42 -21.12 -15.11
CA THR A 850 14.84 -22.19 -15.93
C THR A 850 15.28 -22.05 -17.38
N GLU A 851 15.13 -23.13 -18.17
CA GLU A 851 15.45 -23.09 -19.60
C GLU A 851 14.56 -22.08 -20.36
N ALA A 852 13.28 -21.97 -20.00
CA ALA A 852 12.37 -21.00 -20.60
C ALA A 852 12.87 -19.56 -20.43
N GLU A 853 13.33 -19.21 -19.22
CA GLU A 853 13.86 -17.87 -18.89
C GLU A 853 15.17 -17.54 -19.60
N ARG A 854 15.96 -18.54 -20.01
CA ARG A 854 17.19 -18.32 -20.81
C ARG A 854 16.88 -17.83 -22.23
N THR A 855 15.68 -18.14 -22.74
CA THR A 855 15.28 -17.81 -24.10
C THR A 855 14.43 -16.55 -24.23
N ASP A 856 13.90 -16.01 -23.12
CA ASP A 856 12.85 -14.96 -23.10
C ASP A 856 13.43 -13.52 -22.95
N HIS A 857 14.49 -13.21 -23.71
CA HIS A 857 15.04 -11.85 -23.91
C HIS A 857 15.22 -10.95 -22.66
N GLY A 858 15.56 -11.53 -21.50
CA GLY A 858 15.81 -10.76 -20.26
C GLY A 858 14.58 -10.57 -19.36
N LEU A 859 13.48 -11.27 -19.63
CA LEU A 859 12.23 -11.20 -18.87
C LEU A 859 11.92 -12.55 -18.23
N SER A 860 11.37 -12.55 -17.02
CA SER A 860 10.78 -13.73 -16.40
C SER A 860 9.27 -13.58 -16.33
N ARG A 861 8.56 -14.62 -16.80
CA ARG A 861 7.10 -14.78 -16.75
C ARG A 861 6.66 -15.78 -15.68
N ARG A 862 7.56 -16.12 -14.75
CA ARG A 862 7.33 -17.19 -13.76
C ARG A 862 6.06 -17.00 -12.94
N TYR A 863 5.71 -15.75 -12.65
CA TYR A 863 4.51 -15.38 -11.90
C TYR A 863 3.48 -14.65 -12.78
N ALA A 864 3.64 -14.69 -14.10
CA ALA A 864 2.69 -14.07 -15.03
C ALA A 864 1.32 -14.73 -14.88
N GLY A 865 0.28 -13.90 -14.78
CA GLY A 865 -1.10 -14.36 -14.68
C GLY A 865 -1.63 -14.49 -13.25
N HIS A 866 -0.77 -14.47 -12.23
CA HIS A 866 -1.20 -14.57 -10.83
C HIS A 866 -1.92 -13.31 -10.38
N GLN A 867 -3.20 -13.45 -10.02
CA GLN A 867 -4.03 -12.39 -9.46
C GLN A 867 -3.67 -12.18 -7.98
N VAL A 868 -3.50 -10.93 -7.57
CA VAL A 868 -3.12 -10.52 -6.22
C VAL A 868 -3.96 -9.36 -5.69
N GLN A 869 -4.33 -9.45 -4.41
CA GLN A 869 -5.04 -8.40 -3.67
C GLN A 869 -4.12 -7.21 -3.47
N ALA A 870 -4.38 -6.09 -4.16
CA ALA A 870 -3.38 -5.04 -4.29
C ALA A 870 -2.95 -4.41 -2.94
N ARG A 871 -3.86 -4.28 -1.96
CA ARG A 871 -3.53 -3.74 -0.63
C ARG A 871 -2.56 -4.65 0.15
N GLN A 872 -2.79 -5.96 0.09
CA GLN A 872 -1.95 -6.95 0.77
C GLN A 872 -0.60 -7.09 0.06
N ALA A 873 -0.62 -7.18 -1.28
CA ALA A 873 0.59 -7.20 -2.11
C ALA A 873 1.45 -5.96 -1.85
N ALA A 874 0.86 -4.76 -1.86
CA ALA A 874 1.57 -3.52 -1.57
C ALA A 874 2.17 -3.49 -0.15
N GLY A 875 1.52 -4.12 0.83
CA GLY A 875 2.06 -4.27 2.18
C GLY A 875 3.28 -5.20 2.21
N LEU A 876 3.21 -6.34 1.51
CA LEU A 876 4.29 -7.33 1.43
C LEU A 876 5.51 -6.78 0.67
N PHE A 877 5.29 -6.12 -0.47
CA PHE A 877 6.32 -5.44 -1.24
C PHE A 877 7.04 -4.38 -0.40
N ARG A 878 6.30 -3.46 0.23
CA ARG A 878 6.88 -2.44 1.12
C ARG A 878 7.66 -3.03 2.28
N SER A 879 7.18 -4.11 2.89
CA SER A 879 7.88 -4.79 3.99
C SER A 879 9.23 -5.39 3.59
N ARG A 880 9.50 -5.50 2.27
CA ARG A 880 10.72 -6.08 1.67
C ARG A 880 11.57 -5.07 0.92
N GLY A 881 11.28 -3.78 1.07
CA GLY A 881 12.03 -2.70 0.41
C GLY A 881 11.69 -2.49 -1.06
N TRP A 882 10.56 -3.02 -1.54
CA TRP A 882 10.01 -2.65 -2.84
C TRP A 882 9.19 -1.36 -2.71
N VAL A 883 9.32 -0.50 -3.72
CA VAL A 883 8.62 0.78 -3.82
C VAL A 883 7.66 0.70 -4.99
N ALA A 884 6.48 1.30 -4.84
CA ALA A 884 5.53 1.41 -5.94
C ALA A 884 6.17 2.24 -7.07
N ASP A 885 6.15 1.69 -8.27
CA ASP A 885 6.59 2.37 -9.48
C ASP A 885 5.37 2.49 -10.38
N PHE A 886 4.92 3.72 -10.62
CA PHE A 886 3.65 3.95 -11.32
C PHE A 886 3.69 3.50 -12.79
N GLU A 887 4.88 3.45 -13.41
CA GLU A 887 5.03 3.00 -14.80
C GLU A 887 5.09 1.47 -14.89
N ALA A 888 5.68 0.83 -13.88
CA ALA A 888 6.07 -0.57 -13.99
C ALA A 888 5.55 -1.49 -12.88
N GLY A 889 4.74 -1.02 -11.93
CA GLY A 889 4.18 -1.79 -10.81
C GLY A 889 4.98 -1.58 -9.51
N PHE A 890 5.99 -2.42 -9.29
CA PHE A 890 6.89 -2.31 -8.13
C PHE A 890 8.35 -2.43 -8.56
N ALA A 891 9.22 -1.65 -7.92
CA ALA A 891 10.65 -1.70 -8.14
C ALA A 891 11.43 -1.84 -6.83
N LYS A 892 12.55 -2.56 -6.88
CA LYS A 892 13.52 -2.67 -5.78
C LYS A 892 14.93 -2.52 -6.32
N THR A 893 15.70 -1.60 -5.73
CA THR A 893 17.08 -1.32 -6.16
C THR A 893 18.08 -2.00 -5.24
N PHE A 894 18.97 -2.79 -5.83
CA PHE A 894 20.11 -3.41 -5.19
C PHE A 894 21.34 -2.54 -5.45
N HIS A 895 21.62 -1.62 -4.53
CA HIS A 895 22.60 -0.55 -4.73
C HIS A 895 24.04 -1.04 -4.84
N ALA A 896 24.40 -2.14 -4.15
CA ALA A 896 25.73 -2.72 -4.23
C ALA A 896 26.02 -3.29 -5.63
N GLU A 897 25.04 -3.96 -6.22
CA GLU A 897 25.09 -4.53 -7.56
C GLU A 897 24.78 -3.52 -8.68
N LYS A 898 24.19 -2.36 -8.33
CA LYS A 898 23.68 -1.34 -9.26
C LYS A 898 22.65 -1.91 -10.24
N ILE A 899 21.74 -2.74 -9.71
CA ILE A 899 20.66 -3.40 -10.45
C ILE A 899 19.32 -3.06 -9.80
N SER A 900 18.30 -2.77 -10.59
CA SER A 900 16.92 -2.63 -10.13
C SER A 900 16.09 -3.79 -10.66
N ALA A 901 15.36 -4.48 -9.78
CA ALA A 901 14.34 -5.45 -10.16
C ALA A 901 13.00 -4.74 -10.27
N VAL A 902 12.21 -5.10 -11.28
CA VAL A 902 10.92 -4.51 -11.60
C VAL A 902 9.90 -5.62 -11.76
N ALA A 903 8.75 -5.48 -11.10
CA ALA A 903 7.64 -6.41 -11.14
C ALA A 903 6.37 -5.68 -11.63
N THR A 904 5.94 -6.04 -12.84
CA THR A 904 4.82 -5.40 -13.54
C THR A 904 3.49 -6.04 -13.21
N LEU A 905 2.47 -5.19 -13.13
CA LEU A 905 1.10 -5.55 -12.83
C LEU A 905 0.20 -5.14 -13.99
N LEU A 906 -0.62 -6.06 -14.48
CA LEU A 906 -1.76 -5.79 -15.34
C LEU A 906 -2.94 -5.38 -14.44
N ASN A 907 -3.49 -4.19 -14.69
CA ASN A 907 -4.70 -3.66 -14.04
C ASN A 907 -4.66 -3.53 -12.50
N GLY A 908 -3.61 -2.94 -11.94
CA GLY A 908 -3.45 -2.89 -10.48
C GLY A 908 -2.72 -1.66 -9.94
N TRP A 909 -3.18 -0.45 -10.27
CA TRP A 909 -3.06 0.72 -9.37
C TRP A 909 -3.97 1.88 -9.84
N GLY A 910 -5.13 2.02 -9.19
CA GLY A 910 -5.90 3.27 -9.09
C GLY A 910 -5.73 3.87 -7.70
N SER A 911 -6.34 5.02 -7.41
CA SER A 911 -6.29 5.61 -6.06
C SER A 911 -6.80 4.60 -5.00
N PRO A 912 -6.45 4.74 -3.70
CA PRO A 912 -6.85 3.79 -2.63
C PRO A 912 -8.36 3.53 -2.50
N THR A 913 -9.19 4.29 -3.20
CA THR A 913 -10.65 4.14 -3.28
C THR A 913 -11.13 3.26 -4.44
N GLU A 914 -10.27 2.90 -5.40
CA GLU A 914 -10.59 2.12 -6.61
C GLU A 914 -9.61 0.96 -6.81
N VAL A 915 -9.34 0.20 -5.74
CA VAL A 915 -8.40 -0.91 -5.82
C VAL A 915 -9.12 -2.13 -6.42
N GLU A 916 -9.03 -2.27 -7.74
CA GLU A 916 -9.19 -3.57 -8.40
C GLU A 916 -7.99 -4.47 -8.03
N ASP A 917 -8.22 -5.79 -7.98
CA ASP A 917 -7.15 -6.76 -7.81
C ASP A 917 -6.18 -6.66 -9.00
N GLY A 918 -4.88 -6.71 -8.72
CA GLY A 918 -3.84 -6.60 -9.75
C GLY A 918 -3.35 -7.98 -10.18
N GLN A 919 -2.94 -8.12 -11.43
CA GLN A 919 -2.36 -9.37 -11.94
C GLN A 919 -0.86 -9.19 -12.17
N LEU A 920 0.00 -10.02 -11.58
CA LEU A 920 1.43 -10.02 -11.91
C LEU A 920 1.64 -10.45 -13.36
N ASP A 921 2.57 -9.79 -14.05
CA ASP A 921 2.86 -10.02 -15.46
C ASP A 921 4.34 -10.35 -15.69
N LEU A 922 5.19 -9.33 -15.80
CA LEU A 922 6.59 -9.49 -16.14
C LEU A 922 7.51 -9.11 -14.98
N ILE A 923 8.62 -9.83 -14.88
CA ILE A 923 9.72 -9.52 -13.97
C ILE A 923 10.94 -9.21 -14.82
N ALA A 924 11.50 -8.04 -14.62
CA ALA A 924 12.65 -7.55 -15.37
C ALA A 924 13.74 -7.04 -14.44
N PHE A 925 14.98 -7.09 -14.92
CA PHE A 925 16.13 -6.52 -14.24
C PHE A 925 16.74 -5.44 -15.12
N GLN A 926 17.06 -4.31 -14.51
CA GLN A 926 17.56 -3.13 -15.20
C GLN A 926 18.81 -2.60 -14.49
N ARG A 927 19.66 -1.86 -15.22
CA ARG A 927 20.74 -1.10 -14.58
C ARG A 927 20.14 0.00 -13.71
N ALA A 928 20.60 0.14 -12.46
CA ALA A 928 20.09 1.18 -11.57
C ALA A 928 20.26 2.58 -12.19
N GLY A 929 19.15 3.34 -12.27
CA GLY A 929 19.13 4.66 -12.92
C GLY A 929 19.04 4.65 -14.45
N SER A 930 18.75 3.49 -15.08
CA SER A 930 18.56 3.34 -16.52
C SER A 930 17.40 2.37 -16.81
N SER A 931 16.71 2.54 -17.93
CA SER A 931 15.69 1.59 -18.43
C SER A 931 16.28 0.42 -19.21
N GLN A 932 17.61 0.32 -19.30
CA GLN A 932 18.28 -0.76 -20.00
C GLN A 932 18.08 -2.10 -19.27
N LEU A 933 17.34 -3.00 -19.91
CA LEU A 933 17.15 -4.38 -19.46
C LEU A 933 18.48 -5.15 -19.46
N LEU A 934 18.65 -6.00 -18.45
CA LEU A 934 19.71 -6.99 -18.34
C LEU A 934 19.21 -8.34 -18.82
N ALA A 935 20.07 -9.09 -19.52
CA ALA A 935 19.81 -10.50 -19.73
C ALA A 935 19.78 -11.21 -18.36
N LEU A 936 18.85 -12.16 -18.17
CA LEU A 936 18.70 -12.83 -16.88
C LEU A 936 19.97 -13.59 -16.47
N GLU A 937 20.76 -14.05 -17.44
CA GLU A 937 22.07 -14.69 -17.22
C GLU A 937 23.15 -13.74 -16.67
N ASP A 938 23.01 -12.44 -16.89
CA ASP A 938 23.91 -11.41 -16.35
C ASP A 938 23.49 -10.96 -14.93
N VAL A 939 22.33 -11.41 -14.45
CA VAL A 939 21.84 -11.10 -13.11
C VAL A 939 22.51 -12.02 -12.10
N PRO A 940 23.11 -11.50 -11.00
CA PRO A 940 23.69 -12.34 -9.96
C PRO A 940 22.67 -13.38 -9.46
N PRO A 941 22.98 -14.68 -9.47
CA PRO A 941 22.01 -15.73 -9.13
C PRO A 941 21.40 -15.61 -7.73
N ARG A 942 22.18 -15.11 -6.75
CA ARG A 942 21.68 -14.79 -5.41
C ARG A 942 20.58 -13.73 -5.47
N LEU A 943 20.82 -12.63 -6.17
CA LEU A 943 19.88 -11.52 -6.33
C LEU A 943 18.60 -12.00 -7.03
N PHE A 944 18.76 -12.74 -8.15
CA PHE A 944 17.63 -13.35 -8.84
C PHE A 944 16.80 -14.22 -7.89
N SER A 945 17.45 -15.08 -7.11
CA SER A 945 16.77 -15.97 -6.18
C SER A 945 15.97 -15.23 -5.11
N GLU A 946 16.52 -14.15 -4.56
CA GLU A 946 15.87 -13.35 -3.53
C GLU A 946 14.70 -12.51 -4.09
N VAL A 947 14.81 -12.02 -5.33
CA VAL A 947 13.69 -11.38 -6.02
C VAL A 947 12.55 -12.36 -6.27
N MET A 948 12.86 -13.57 -6.74
CA MET A 948 11.85 -14.60 -6.94
C MET A 948 11.21 -15.04 -5.63
N ARG A 949 11.98 -15.11 -4.53
CA ARG A 949 11.47 -15.39 -3.19
C ARG A 949 10.53 -14.30 -2.66
N ASP A 950 10.85 -13.03 -2.91
CA ASP A 950 9.97 -11.91 -2.56
C ASP A 950 8.63 -12.03 -3.30
N LEU A 951 8.67 -12.33 -4.60
CA LEU A 951 7.49 -12.51 -5.46
C LEU A 951 6.68 -13.76 -5.10
N ASP A 952 7.35 -14.87 -4.78
CA ASP A 952 6.70 -16.10 -4.32
C ASP A 952 5.87 -15.86 -3.07
N LEU A 953 6.39 -15.05 -2.13
CA LEU A 953 5.60 -14.68 -0.97
C LEU A 953 4.40 -13.82 -1.35
N VAL A 954 4.58 -12.84 -2.24
CA VAL A 954 3.46 -12.01 -2.70
C VAL A 954 2.37 -12.87 -3.34
N VAL A 955 2.75 -13.80 -4.21
CA VAL A 955 1.82 -14.73 -4.87
C VAL A 955 1.13 -15.64 -3.86
N SER A 956 1.86 -16.26 -2.94
CA SER A 956 1.28 -17.19 -1.96
C SER A 956 0.43 -16.53 -0.88
N VAL A 957 0.79 -15.32 -0.42
CA VAL A 957 0.09 -14.66 0.69
C VAL A 957 -1.00 -13.71 0.21
N ALA A 958 -0.81 -13.04 -0.94
CA ALA A 958 -1.73 -12.04 -1.45
C ALA A 958 -2.57 -12.53 -2.65
N HIS A 959 -2.65 -13.82 -2.93
CA HIS A 959 -3.46 -14.34 -4.05
C HIS A 959 -4.94 -13.93 -3.97
N SER A 960 -5.52 -13.59 -5.13
CA SER A 960 -6.95 -13.36 -5.30
C SER A 960 -7.63 -14.64 -5.81
N GLY A 961 -8.29 -15.36 -4.91
CA GLY A 961 -9.02 -16.60 -5.20
C GLY A 961 -8.41 -17.80 -4.47
N GLY A 962 -8.39 -17.78 -3.14
CA GLY A 962 -7.63 -18.70 -2.26
C GLY A 962 -8.02 -20.19 -2.23
N VAL A 963 -8.23 -20.79 -3.39
CA VAL A 963 -7.36 -21.91 -3.68
C VAL A 963 -5.94 -21.34 -3.68
N ASP A 964 -5.15 -21.70 -2.64
CA ASP A 964 -3.73 -21.35 -2.58
C ASP A 964 -3.10 -21.69 -3.94
N PRO A 965 -2.48 -20.74 -4.67
CA PRO A 965 -1.78 -21.07 -5.90
C PRO A 965 -0.80 -22.18 -5.58
N GLU A 966 -0.58 -23.13 -6.52
CA GLU A 966 0.29 -24.27 -6.26
C GLU A 966 1.58 -23.80 -5.59
N THR A 967 1.85 -24.33 -4.40
CA THR A 967 3.04 -23.98 -3.62
C THR A 967 4.25 -24.13 -4.53
N SER A 968 5.13 -23.13 -4.55
CA SER A 968 6.28 -23.13 -5.45
C SER A 968 7.11 -24.42 -5.36
N ALA A 969 7.64 -24.86 -6.50
CA ALA A 969 8.47 -26.05 -6.58
C ALA A 969 9.65 -26.00 -5.58
N SER A 970 10.27 -24.83 -5.41
CA SER A 970 11.35 -24.62 -4.44
C SER A 970 10.90 -24.81 -2.99
N THR A 971 9.67 -24.40 -2.63
CA THR A 971 9.11 -24.64 -1.28
C THR A 971 8.83 -26.13 -1.05
N VAL A 972 8.27 -26.80 -2.07
CA VAL A 972 8.00 -28.25 -2.05
C VAL A 972 9.29 -29.05 -1.90
N GLU A 973 10.34 -28.71 -2.64
CA GLU A 973 11.65 -29.35 -2.58
C GLU A 973 12.26 -29.25 -1.17
N VAL A 974 12.25 -28.06 -0.57
CA VAL A 974 12.77 -27.89 0.79
C VAL A 974 11.99 -28.71 1.82
N ARG A 975 10.65 -28.74 1.72
CA ARG A 975 9.83 -29.56 2.63
C ARG A 975 10.10 -31.05 2.42
N GLY A 976 10.27 -31.50 1.18
CA GLY A 976 10.70 -32.86 0.86
C GLY A 976 12.02 -33.20 1.54
N ARG A 977 13.01 -32.31 1.47
CA ARG A 977 14.30 -32.50 2.15
C ARG A 977 14.18 -32.57 3.67
N LEU A 978 13.39 -31.70 4.28
CA LEU A 978 13.13 -31.73 5.73
C LEU A 978 12.43 -33.04 6.16
N VAL A 979 11.51 -33.55 5.33
CA VAL A 979 10.86 -34.84 5.57
C VAL A 979 11.87 -35.99 5.47
N ALA A 980 12.74 -35.99 4.45
CA ALA A 980 13.78 -37.01 4.28
C ALA A 980 14.70 -37.09 5.51
N GLU A 981 15.26 -35.95 5.92
CA GLU A 981 16.16 -35.88 7.09
C GLU A 981 15.45 -36.27 8.39
N THR A 982 14.17 -35.91 8.53
CA THR A 982 13.37 -36.32 9.69
C THR A 982 13.13 -37.84 9.69
N CYS A 983 12.88 -38.44 8.53
CA CYS A 983 12.71 -39.89 8.41
C CYS A 983 14.00 -40.62 8.79
N ASP A 984 15.14 -40.15 8.32
CA ASP A 984 16.45 -40.71 8.67
C ASP A 984 16.74 -40.58 10.18
N LEU A 985 16.52 -39.39 10.76
CA LEU A 985 16.70 -39.13 12.20
C LEU A 985 15.82 -40.04 13.08
N LEU A 986 14.62 -40.38 12.60
CA LEU A 986 13.65 -41.22 13.32
C LEU A 986 13.67 -42.69 12.90
N ALA A 987 14.60 -43.08 12.02
CA ALA A 987 14.72 -44.39 11.41
C ALA A 987 13.40 -44.91 10.79
N LEU A 988 12.68 -44.05 10.08
CA LEU A 988 11.46 -44.37 9.34
C LEU A 988 11.83 -44.83 7.93
N THR A 989 11.61 -46.11 7.62
CA THR A 989 11.95 -46.73 6.32
C THR A 989 10.74 -46.92 5.40
N ASN A 990 9.58 -46.45 5.85
CA ASN A 990 8.28 -46.65 5.20
C ASN A 990 7.74 -45.37 4.54
N VAL A 991 8.62 -44.45 4.16
CA VAL A 991 8.28 -43.20 3.47
C VAL A 991 9.08 -43.12 2.17
N GLU A 992 8.38 -42.89 1.06
CA GLU A 992 8.95 -42.66 -0.26
C GLU A 992 8.59 -41.24 -0.72
N LEU A 993 9.58 -40.44 -1.10
CA LEU A 993 9.36 -39.08 -1.58
C LEU A 993 9.26 -39.05 -3.11
N THR A 994 8.29 -38.31 -3.60
CA THR A 994 8.08 -37.98 -5.02
C THR A 994 8.09 -36.45 -5.18
N ASP A 995 8.00 -35.94 -6.41
CA ASP A 995 8.10 -34.50 -6.71
C ASP A 995 7.19 -33.62 -5.84
N HIS A 996 5.94 -34.05 -5.58
CA HIS A 996 4.97 -33.25 -4.80
C HIS A 996 4.41 -33.95 -3.56
N HIS A 997 4.77 -35.22 -3.31
CA HIS A 997 4.14 -36.03 -2.26
C HIS A 997 5.14 -36.89 -1.48
N ALA A 998 4.86 -37.08 -0.20
CA ALA A 998 5.43 -38.14 0.63
C ALA A 998 4.44 -39.33 0.69
N LEU A 999 4.82 -40.46 0.11
CA LEU A 999 4.08 -41.71 0.13
C LEU A 999 4.46 -42.51 1.39
N VAL A 1000 3.53 -42.67 2.31
CA VAL A 1000 3.75 -43.30 3.61
C VAL A 1000 3.04 -44.65 3.67
N LYS A 1001 3.80 -45.73 3.88
CA LYS A 1001 3.27 -47.08 4.05
C LYS A 1001 3.13 -47.42 5.54
N GLY A 1002 1.99 -47.07 6.13
CA GLY A 1002 1.65 -47.41 7.51
C GLY A 1002 1.20 -48.87 7.67
N THR A 1003 0.85 -49.24 8.90
CA THR A 1003 0.32 -50.56 9.27
C THR A 1003 -1.17 -50.67 8.94
N LEU A 1004 -1.93 -49.58 9.08
CA LEU A 1004 -3.38 -49.51 8.84
C LEU A 1004 -3.73 -49.08 7.40
N GLY A 1005 -2.78 -48.54 6.64
CA GLY A 1005 -3.01 -48.10 5.27
C GLY A 1005 -1.77 -47.54 4.56
N THR A 1006 -1.91 -47.23 3.28
CA THR A 1006 -0.93 -46.44 2.52
C THR A 1006 -1.49 -45.04 2.31
N TYR A 1007 -0.65 -44.02 2.49
CA TYR A 1007 -1.04 -42.62 2.49
C TYR A 1007 -0.17 -41.82 1.54
N SER A 1008 -0.73 -40.77 0.94
CA SER A 1008 0.00 -39.77 0.19
C SER A 1008 -0.21 -38.43 0.88
N VAL A 1009 0.87 -37.80 1.34
CA VAL A 1009 0.86 -36.47 1.95
C VAL A 1009 1.41 -35.48 0.94
N ASN A 1010 0.61 -34.51 0.51
CA ASN A 1010 1.09 -33.45 -0.37
C ASN A 1010 2.06 -32.53 0.39
N LEU A 1011 3.19 -32.21 -0.24
CA LEU A 1011 4.27 -31.42 0.38
C LEU A 1011 4.00 -29.91 0.31
N GLY A 1012 3.15 -29.46 -0.63
CA GLY A 1012 2.75 -28.05 -0.78
C GLY A 1012 1.58 -27.69 0.14
N SER A 1013 0.44 -28.33 -0.10
CA SER A 1013 -0.70 -28.29 0.81
C SER A 1013 -0.55 -29.47 1.76
N GLY A 1014 -0.60 -29.42 3.09
CA GLY A 1014 -0.45 -30.63 3.92
C GLY A 1014 -1.59 -31.67 3.82
N VAL A 1015 -2.32 -31.76 2.70
CA VAL A 1015 -3.45 -32.65 2.44
C VAL A 1015 -2.99 -34.10 2.40
N VAL A 1016 -3.76 -34.99 3.01
CA VAL A 1016 -3.47 -36.41 3.10
C VAL A 1016 -4.54 -37.19 2.34
N HIS A 1017 -4.12 -38.13 1.49
CA HIS A 1017 -5.00 -39.11 0.84
C HIS A 1017 -4.63 -40.53 1.25
N ARG A 1018 -5.63 -41.39 1.48
CA ARG A 1018 -5.41 -42.84 1.60
C ARG A 1018 -5.38 -43.47 0.21
N GLN A 1019 -4.53 -44.46 -0.01
CA GLN A 1019 -4.40 -45.17 -1.29
C GLN A 1019 -4.74 -46.67 -1.18
N PRO A 1020 -5.72 -47.18 -1.97
CA PRO A 1020 -6.79 -46.41 -2.61
C PRO A 1020 -7.78 -45.87 -1.57
N GLY A 1021 -8.39 -44.69 -1.79
CA GLY A 1021 -9.35 -44.13 -0.84
C GLY A 1021 -9.50 -42.61 -0.89
N ASN A 1022 -10.16 -42.08 0.14
CA ASN A 1022 -10.54 -40.67 0.25
C ASN A 1022 -9.43 -39.82 0.93
N ALA A 1023 -9.62 -38.50 0.89
CA ALA A 1023 -8.83 -37.57 1.69
C ALA A 1023 -9.06 -37.82 3.20
N ILE A 1024 -7.99 -37.77 3.99
CA ILE A 1024 -8.02 -37.88 5.44
C ILE A 1024 -7.84 -36.48 6.03
N CYS A 1025 -8.82 -36.03 6.82
CA CYS A 1025 -8.72 -34.77 7.54
C CYS A 1025 -7.98 -34.98 8.86
N ILE A 1026 -6.74 -34.48 8.92
CA ILE A 1026 -5.93 -34.39 10.13
C ILE A 1026 -5.77 -32.90 10.44
N VAL A 1027 -6.53 -32.43 11.44
CA VAL A 1027 -6.53 -31.03 11.84
C VAL A 1027 -5.24 -30.70 12.62
N PRO A 1028 -4.45 -29.69 12.20
CA PRO A 1028 -3.26 -29.29 12.93
C PRO A 1028 -3.63 -28.57 14.24
N VAL A 1029 -3.10 -29.05 15.37
CA VAL A 1029 -3.19 -28.32 16.65
C VAL A 1029 -1.93 -27.47 16.81
N HIS A 1030 -1.93 -26.28 16.22
CA HIS A 1030 -0.75 -25.40 16.11
C HIS A 1030 -0.06 -25.09 17.45
N ALA A 1031 -0.80 -25.02 18.56
CA ALA A 1031 -0.24 -24.79 19.89
C ALA A 1031 0.45 -26.03 20.50
N GLN A 1032 0.04 -27.25 20.13
CA GLN A 1032 0.58 -28.51 20.68
C GLN A 1032 1.75 -29.08 19.87
N GLN A 1033 1.90 -28.68 18.60
CA GLN A 1033 3.02 -29.11 17.75
C GLN A 1033 4.31 -28.30 18.01
N ARG A 1034 4.21 -27.11 18.61
CA ARG A 1034 5.36 -26.28 19.02
C ARG A 1034 6.30 -27.06 19.94
N GLY A 1035 7.49 -27.38 19.44
CA GLY A 1035 8.58 -28.04 20.18
C GLY A 1035 8.58 -29.58 20.19
N ARG A 1036 7.64 -30.27 19.51
CA ARG A 1036 7.61 -31.75 19.43
C ARG A 1036 8.40 -32.33 18.26
N VAL A 1037 8.59 -31.55 17.19
CA VAL A 1037 9.41 -31.89 16.02
C VAL A 1037 10.62 -30.97 16.00
N PHE A 1038 11.80 -31.54 15.81
CA PHE A 1038 13.03 -30.77 15.65
C PHE A 1038 13.04 -30.10 14.28
N LEU A 1039 13.19 -28.77 14.25
CA LEU A 1039 13.51 -28.03 13.04
C LEU A 1039 14.94 -27.48 13.18
N PRO A 1040 15.76 -27.54 12.11
CA PRO A 1040 17.16 -27.13 12.13
C PRO A 1040 17.32 -25.60 12.10
N PHE A 1041 16.28 -24.83 12.43
CA PHE A 1041 16.30 -23.36 12.51
C PHE A 1041 15.34 -22.86 13.60
N LEU A 1042 15.51 -21.59 13.99
CA LEU A 1042 14.69 -20.96 15.05
C LEU A 1042 13.36 -20.37 14.55
N ASP A 1043 13.23 -20.08 13.26
CA ASP A 1043 12.01 -19.49 12.69
C ASP A 1043 10.82 -20.46 12.75
N ASP A 1044 9.62 -19.94 13.08
CA ASP A 1044 8.38 -20.71 13.08
C ASP A 1044 7.91 -20.90 11.62
N ASP A 1045 7.84 -22.14 11.13
CA ASP A 1045 7.15 -22.52 9.90
C ASP A 1045 6.02 -23.51 10.21
N PRO A 1046 4.80 -23.01 10.51
CA PRO A 1046 3.68 -23.85 10.91
C PRO A 1046 3.28 -24.90 9.87
N ARG A 1047 3.42 -24.58 8.58
CA ARG A 1047 3.00 -25.47 7.48
C ARG A 1047 4.00 -26.60 7.29
N THR A 1048 5.28 -26.30 7.33
CA THR A 1048 6.33 -27.32 7.31
C THR A 1048 6.26 -28.23 8.53
N ALA A 1049 6.04 -27.66 9.73
CA ALA A 1049 5.85 -28.44 10.96
C ALA A 1049 4.62 -29.35 10.87
N GLU A 1050 3.53 -28.89 10.27
CA GLU A 1050 2.32 -29.67 10.00
C GLU A 1050 2.62 -30.86 9.06
N VAL A 1051 3.23 -30.62 7.90
CA VAL A 1051 3.55 -31.66 6.90
C VAL A 1051 4.42 -32.75 7.53
N ILE A 1052 5.51 -32.37 8.21
CA ILE A 1052 6.42 -33.32 8.87
C ILE A 1052 5.66 -34.10 9.95
N SER A 1053 4.84 -33.42 10.77
CA SER A 1053 4.05 -34.09 11.82
C SER A 1053 3.08 -35.12 11.25
N LYS A 1054 2.44 -34.83 10.11
CA LYS A 1054 1.53 -35.77 9.43
C LYS A 1054 2.27 -36.98 8.89
N VAL A 1055 3.42 -36.79 8.23
CA VAL A 1055 4.25 -37.89 7.75
C VAL A 1055 4.70 -38.79 8.91
N VAL A 1056 5.21 -38.21 10.01
CA VAL A 1056 5.65 -38.97 11.18
C VAL A 1056 4.50 -39.69 11.88
N LEU A 1057 3.34 -39.05 12.00
CA LEU A 1057 2.13 -39.64 12.59
C LEU A 1057 1.65 -40.86 11.79
N LEU A 1058 1.54 -40.71 10.47
CA LEU A 1058 1.06 -41.76 9.55
C LEU A 1058 2.06 -42.90 9.38
N SER A 1059 3.36 -42.61 9.52
CA SER A 1059 4.41 -43.64 9.49
C SER A 1059 4.34 -44.59 10.69
N ARG A 1060 3.61 -44.20 11.73
CA ARG A 1060 3.38 -44.95 12.98
C ARG A 1060 1.88 -45.01 13.30
N ASP A 1061 1.07 -45.25 12.27
CA ASP A 1061 -0.39 -45.18 12.36
C ASP A 1061 -1.00 -46.14 13.40
N GLU A 1062 -0.29 -47.22 13.74
CA GLU A 1062 -0.68 -48.16 14.80
C GLU A 1062 -0.67 -47.53 16.21
N LYS A 1063 0.03 -46.40 16.39
CA LYS A 1063 0.12 -45.65 17.66
C LYS A 1063 -0.90 -44.53 17.78
N ILE A 1064 -1.71 -44.29 16.74
CA ILE A 1064 -2.73 -43.25 16.75
C ILE A 1064 -3.84 -43.67 17.73
N GLN A 1065 -4.14 -42.82 18.71
CA GLN A 1065 -5.20 -43.03 19.70
C GLN A 1065 -6.43 -42.14 19.46
N ASP A 1066 -6.33 -41.16 18.57
CA ASP A 1066 -7.41 -40.23 18.27
C ASP A 1066 -8.55 -40.97 17.54
N PRO A 1067 -9.75 -41.08 18.14
CA PRO A 1067 -10.86 -41.81 17.55
C PRO A 1067 -11.37 -41.17 16.25
N THR A 1068 -11.19 -39.85 16.05
CA THR A 1068 -11.62 -39.15 14.83
C THR A 1068 -10.74 -39.47 13.63
N ILE A 1069 -9.43 -39.68 13.86
CA ILE A 1069 -8.50 -40.11 12.82
C ILE A 1069 -8.69 -41.61 12.58
N LEU A 1070 -8.80 -42.42 13.64
CA LEU A 1070 -8.97 -43.88 13.51
C LEU A 1070 -10.26 -44.27 12.76
N ASP A 1071 -11.38 -43.54 12.94
CA ASP A 1071 -12.62 -43.82 12.18
C ASP A 1071 -12.44 -43.54 10.68
N GLN A 1072 -11.68 -42.50 10.32
CA GLN A 1072 -11.32 -42.19 8.92
C GLN A 1072 -10.36 -43.22 8.30
N LEU A 1073 -9.51 -43.87 9.12
CA LEU A 1073 -8.57 -44.91 8.66
C LEU A 1073 -9.22 -46.29 8.52
N ARG A 1074 -10.31 -46.57 9.26
CA ARG A 1074 -11.00 -47.86 9.30
C ARG A 1074 -12.13 -47.99 8.28
N ARG A 1075 -12.70 -46.86 7.82
CA ARG A 1075 -13.63 -46.81 6.69
C ARG A 1075 -12.87 -46.81 5.37
#